data_AF-A0A414PS53-F1
#
_entry.id   AF-A0A414PS53-F1
#
_cell.length_a   1.000
_cell.length_b   1.000
_cell.length_c   1.000
_cell.angle_alpha   90.00
_cell.angle_beta   90.00
_cell.angle_gamma   90.00
#
_symmetry.space_group_name_H-M   'P 1'
#
loop_
_entity.id
_entity.type
_entity.pdbx_description
1 polymer ?
#
loop_
_entity_poly.entity_id
_entity_poly.type
_entity_poly.pdbx_seq_one_letter_code
_entity_poly.pdbx_strand_id
1 'polypeptide(L)'
;MKKQLLILMLIIAAQNNYSKDIPLSKTPNFRISLDNEETPTLEKSSYEDLLRMVDEINRKNGLITNYFVNGTNIGEEYTDVKFVPVAQYTGNENFKDFLPFDREGNQKRVYLGNGNSIKDFKIITSDEFNKLTNSKNNKYTLEGTYKNINKIDISSWDTDGKRNPLKISVDEYFKNIDGKSRKEIAKYLEPKLNQFLEKTDSKVILKEGELYTKEKDGSEWKILWEIEPVSIHSVWPEGFKDDILAKIYIYDSTKSDKDSRGRIIYQNDGSILIEDKYDYSKNNENSKKLGKNIEFRGKGRIDGEINLGKGSNHLIISEQFTGKYGTNVILGPYAKLKNIDVVEVGGQIGSDSSASLSGRTSLALDIDPKIKNEKGYLIQHALKDSDKNIIFRSPSTHLNKKYKNDFSIELMTSKINNDSVIDIGRSLYTKDNNEKDYHITLIPDSIANNIIELDEKSKDGNSLIKVEIKDKLKGLNNSENQVYLSLKNSKNLSALFPTLTTTNKRTNFTVEEDEKELEKDKLLATYLRTKTADDILKDLSQFNFSDKQTLILKEKIKNIQNNDIIKDDKIKREELKAFSKINFDSDTLENHISKFKEKIKVDYSKLDDESRNKLASELEKYYEDNLKSSSESLLNLSDKYDNKISSIKNLGNKISYILETIKTIKNYKESDENSFDDWYYWEYNYNNSPNSKSNKIERYFKEIEGYLNDIPYLIKELKNENEEKLDIELIKELKALENRKDIFDYKELHSILYYTQRQEEVLKELQTLINQVQNKNIYSRLNKVAKDEISTFTSIPFDINNDFSVNKNYVHGGSILTKNSYDSFKGNIYSGYGIYETEINNMNFGFIIGGATSNHNEIKNDTLKEVTTESKIKGVSAYLGGYNRNFLTPKLQWLNGFGLQYGEYEVNREFKNNYQENNFTSNTNVYGINLYSGLNYQYSLKDDLALNFRGLVSYSFISQEDIKEKDAPLALNIKAQNYNYLDSELGVSLNKTIFNPNSKNTLSGGIFGKFGILGYDNKNLNGKFNDSTSSMEIQGNKFEKNSIKLVLNYDVSLNSGINYGLEGTYTTNNEYNNITFGLKAGYRF
;
A
#
# COMPACT_ATOMS: atom_id res chain seq x y z
N MET A 1 -25.21 -14.09 68.50
CA MET A 1 -26.21 -14.93 67.80
C MET A 1 -27.69 -14.77 68.21
N LYS A 2 -28.14 -13.70 68.92
CA LYS A 2 -29.60 -13.48 69.14
C LYS A 2 -30.14 -12.03 69.07
N LYS A 3 -29.38 -11.00 68.69
CA LYS A 3 -29.93 -9.62 68.45
C LYS A 3 -29.53 -8.96 67.13
N GLN A 4 -28.52 -9.46 66.41
CA GLN A 4 -28.28 -9.12 65.00
C GLN A 4 -29.43 -9.58 64.09
N LEU A 5 -30.27 -10.52 64.55
CA LEU A 5 -31.52 -10.91 63.90
C LEU A 5 -32.58 -9.78 63.91
N LEU A 6 -32.50 -8.84 64.87
CA LEU A 6 -33.41 -7.70 64.98
C LEU A 6 -33.08 -6.60 63.95
N ILE A 7 -31.80 -6.46 63.59
CA ILE A 7 -31.33 -5.56 62.53
C ILE A 7 -31.74 -6.11 61.15
N LEU A 8 -31.74 -7.44 60.98
CA LEU A 8 -32.19 -8.07 59.75
C LEU A 8 -33.69 -7.87 59.48
N MET A 9 -34.55 -7.85 60.52
CA MET A 9 -35.99 -7.63 60.36
C MET A 9 -36.39 -6.16 60.17
N LEU A 10 -35.64 -5.21 60.74
CA LEU A 10 -35.89 -3.77 60.54
C LEU A 10 -35.42 -3.26 59.16
N ILE A 11 -34.41 -3.91 58.57
CA ILE A 11 -33.98 -3.62 57.19
C ILE A 11 -35.00 -4.16 56.17
N ILE A 12 -35.71 -5.25 56.50
CA ILE A 12 -36.76 -5.83 55.64
C ILE A 12 -38.05 -5.00 55.65
N ALA A 13 -38.31 -4.21 56.69
CA ALA A 13 -39.55 -3.41 56.81
C ALA A 13 -39.46 -1.98 56.24
N ALA A 14 -38.26 -1.49 55.91
CA ALA A 14 -38.07 -0.14 55.34
C ALA A 14 -37.99 -0.13 53.81
N GLN A 15 -38.19 -1.26 53.15
CA GLN A 15 -38.42 -1.34 51.71
C GLN A 15 -39.91 -1.21 51.41
N ASN A 16 -40.38 0.02 51.20
CA ASN A 16 -41.45 0.33 50.23
C ASN A 16 -41.52 1.85 49.99
N ASN A 17 -40.54 2.35 49.25
CA ASN A 17 -40.65 3.49 48.34
C ASN A 17 -39.63 3.22 47.22
N TYR A 18 -40.05 2.52 46.17
CA TYR A 18 -39.19 2.15 45.05
C TYR A 18 -39.44 3.09 43.87
N SER A 19 -38.73 4.21 43.85
CA SER A 19 -38.26 4.86 42.62
C SER A 19 -36.82 4.39 42.39
N LYS A 20 -36.55 3.74 41.25
CA LYS A 20 -35.23 3.14 40.95
C LYS A 20 -34.17 4.21 40.68
N ASP A 21 -33.37 4.52 41.68
CA ASP A 21 -32.06 5.13 41.49
C ASP A 21 -31.03 4.04 41.19
N ILE A 22 -30.27 4.18 40.10
CA ILE A 22 -29.24 3.24 39.65
C ILE A 22 -27.92 3.60 40.36
N PRO A 23 -27.28 2.71 41.14
CA PRO A 23 -25.98 3.00 41.73
C PRO A 23 -24.91 3.05 40.63
N LEU A 24 -24.28 4.21 40.44
CA LEU A 24 -23.20 4.43 39.46
C LEU A 24 -21.84 4.55 40.18
N SER A 25 -20.80 3.95 39.59
CA SER A 25 -19.41 4.07 40.04
C SER A 25 -18.65 5.13 39.25
N LYS A 26 -17.64 5.77 39.85
CA LYS A 26 -16.73 6.71 39.16
C LYS A 26 -15.71 6.01 38.25
N THR A 27 -15.41 4.75 38.50
CA THR A 27 -14.44 3.94 37.74
C THR A 27 -15.06 2.59 37.40
N PRO A 28 -14.74 2.01 36.23
CA PRO A 28 -15.26 0.69 35.85
C PRO A 28 -14.70 -0.38 36.80
N ASN A 29 -15.57 -1.24 37.33
CA ASN A 29 -15.17 -2.37 38.17
C ASN A 29 -14.81 -3.61 37.34
N PHE A 30 -15.31 -3.68 36.11
CA PHE A 30 -15.05 -4.73 35.12
C PHE A 30 -14.51 -4.13 33.82
N ARG A 31 -14.18 -4.98 32.85
CA ARG A 31 -13.78 -4.49 31.52
C ARG A 31 -14.92 -3.67 30.91
N ILE A 32 -14.56 -2.58 30.22
CA ILE A 32 -15.53 -1.77 29.51
C ILE A 32 -16.00 -2.55 28.27
N SER A 33 -17.32 -2.70 28.12
CA SER A 33 -17.92 -3.25 26.90
C SER A 33 -17.74 -2.25 25.75
N LEU A 34 -17.30 -2.72 24.59
CA LEU A 34 -17.19 -1.90 23.38
C LEU A 34 -18.50 -1.95 22.59
N ASP A 35 -18.93 -0.83 21.99
CA ASP A 35 -20.18 -0.75 21.21
C ASP A 35 -20.30 -1.83 20.10
N ASN A 36 -19.16 -2.25 19.54
CA ASN A 36 -19.09 -3.29 18.50
C ASN A 36 -19.30 -4.74 19.02
N GLU A 37 -19.15 -4.98 20.33
CA GLU A 37 -19.49 -6.25 20.98
C GLU A 37 -21.00 -6.35 21.25
N GLU A 38 -21.66 -5.21 21.40
CA GLU A 38 -23.10 -5.08 21.61
C GLU A 38 -23.88 -5.13 20.30
N THR A 39 -23.28 -4.61 19.23
CA THR A 39 -23.85 -4.59 17.87
C THR A 39 -22.80 -4.95 16.80
N PRO A 40 -22.36 -6.21 16.71
CA PRO A 40 -21.41 -6.61 15.68
C PRO A 40 -22.03 -6.41 14.29
N THR A 41 -21.19 -6.01 13.32
CA THR A 41 -21.61 -5.85 11.92
C THR A 41 -22.26 -7.13 11.41
N LEU A 42 -23.20 -6.96 10.47
CA LEU A 42 -23.95 -8.08 9.89
C LEU A 42 -22.99 -9.10 9.24
N GLU A 43 -21.94 -8.58 8.61
CA GLU A 43 -20.83 -9.28 7.97
C GLU A 43 -20.09 -10.19 8.94
N LYS A 44 -19.56 -9.62 10.03
CA LYS A 44 -18.81 -10.35 11.06
C LYS A 44 -19.69 -11.40 11.72
N SER A 45 -20.93 -11.04 12.06
CA SER A 45 -21.89 -11.96 12.70
C SER A 45 -22.17 -13.18 11.81
N SER A 46 -22.48 -12.96 10.53
CA SER A 46 -22.83 -14.04 9.60
C SER A 46 -21.66 -14.99 9.33
N TYR A 47 -20.44 -14.44 9.29
CA TYR A 47 -19.24 -15.23 9.14
C TYR A 47 -18.97 -16.11 10.37
N GLU A 48 -18.99 -15.51 11.56
CA GLU A 48 -18.81 -16.23 12.82
C GLU A 48 -19.88 -17.32 13.03
N ASP A 49 -21.14 -17.03 12.68
CA ASP A 49 -22.24 -17.98 12.77
C ASP A 49 -22.06 -19.19 11.85
N LEU A 50 -21.47 -18.99 10.67
CA LEU A 50 -21.08 -20.10 9.79
C LEU A 50 -19.93 -20.92 10.39
N LEU A 51 -18.91 -20.28 10.96
CA LEU A 51 -17.78 -21.01 11.56
C LEU A 51 -18.25 -21.88 12.73
N ARG A 52 -19.12 -21.34 13.59
CA ARG A 52 -19.78 -22.09 14.68
C ARG A 52 -20.56 -23.28 14.15
N MET A 53 -21.24 -23.13 13.01
CA MET A 53 -21.97 -24.22 12.35
C MET A 53 -21.06 -25.35 11.89
N VAL A 54 -19.96 -24.99 11.21
CA VAL A 54 -18.99 -25.96 10.69
C VAL A 54 -18.32 -26.72 11.83
N ASP A 55 -17.92 -26.03 12.90
CA ASP A 55 -17.34 -26.67 14.09
C ASP A 55 -18.33 -27.64 14.75
N GLU A 56 -19.63 -27.29 14.84
CA GLU A 56 -20.65 -28.18 15.39
C GLU A 56 -20.92 -29.41 14.50
N ILE A 57 -20.95 -29.25 13.17
CA ILE A 57 -21.09 -30.39 12.24
C ILE A 57 -19.88 -31.33 12.37
N ASN A 58 -18.67 -30.79 12.44
CA ASN A 58 -17.45 -31.57 12.65
C ASN A 58 -17.50 -32.32 13.98
N ARG A 59 -17.90 -31.66 15.06
CA ARG A 59 -18.09 -32.28 16.38
C ARG A 59 -19.07 -33.45 16.32
N LYS A 60 -20.23 -33.28 15.65
CA LYS A 60 -21.22 -34.36 15.46
C LYS A 60 -20.67 -35.54 14.66
N ASN A 61 -19.73 -35.29 13.75
CA ASN A 61 -19.03 -36.30 12.96
C ASN A 61 -17.76 -36.85 13.65
N GLY A 62 -17.48 -36.48 14.91
CA GLY A 62 -16.31 -36.94 15.66
C GLY A 62 -14.98 -36.29 15.29
N LEU A 63 -15.01 -35.16 14.56
CA LEU A 63 -13.84 -34.37 14.19
C LEU A 63 -13.66 -33.20 15.16
N ILE A 64 -12.41 -32.95 15.59
CA ILE A 64 -12.07 -31.81 16.45
C ILE A 64 -11.56 -30.67 15.57
N THR A 65 -12.32 -29.59 15.45
CA THR A 65 -11.95 -28.37 14.71
C THR A 65 -12.18 -27.12 15.56
N ASN A 66 -11.39 -26.07 15.32
CA ASN A 66 -11.46 -24.78 16.00
C ASN A 66 -11.54 -23.64 14.97
N TYR A 67 -12.39 -23.77 13.95
CA TYR A 67 -12.50 -22.76 12.89
C TYR A 67 -12.94 -21.41 13.43
N PHE A 68 -13.89 -21.38 14.38
CA PHE A 68 -14.36 -20.15 15.00
C PHE A 68 -13.22 -19.40 15.73
N VAL A 69 -12.51 -20.07 16.63
CA VAL A 69 -11.43 -19.46 17.43
C VAL A 69 -10.28 -18.94 16.56
N ASN A 70 -9.88 -19.71 15.54
CA ASN A 70 -8.81 -19.30 14.63
C ASN A 70 -9.27 -18.18 13.68
N GLY A 71 -10.54 -18.18 13.28
CA GLY A 71 -11.12 -17.19 12.37
C GLY A 71 -11.45 -15.83 13.00
N THR A 72 -11.46 -15.70 14.33
CA THR A 72 -11.80 -14.45 15.04
C THR A 72 -10.62 -13.73 15.71
N ASN A 73 -9.45 -14.38 15.82
CA ASN A 73 -8.28 -13.84 16.54
C ASN A 73 -7.36 -12.94 15.71
N ILE A 74 -7.64 -12.71 14.42
CA ILE A 74 -6.75 -11.99 13.51
C ILE A 74 -7.48 -10.73 13.03
N GLY A 75 -6.95 -9.55 13.39
CA GLY A 75 -7.52 -8.26 13.01
C GLY A 75 -7.77 -8.18 11.50
N GLU A 76 -9.03 -7.93 11.12
CA GLU A 76 -9.56 -7.65 9.78
C GLU A 76 -9.23 -8.63 8.63
N GLU A 77 -8.37 -9.64 8.84
CA GLU A 77 -7.96 -10.60 7.82
C GLU A 77 -8.28 -12.04 8.24
N TYR A 78 -9.33 -12.61 7.65
CA TYR A 78 -9.75 -14.00 7.83
C TYR A 78 -8.79 -14.98 7.10
N THR A 79 -7.53 -15.06 7.53
CA THR A 79 -6.42 -15.72 6.81
C THR A 79 -6.44 -17.25 6.82
N ASP A 80 -7.01 -17.89 7.84
CA ASP A 80 -6.89 -19.35 8.04
C ASP A 80 -8.14 -20.18 7.68
N VAL A 81 -9.16 -19.56 7.07
CA VAL A 81 -10.43 -20.22 6.77
C VAL A 81 -10.69 -20.25 5.25
N LYS A 82 -10.54 -21.43 4.64
CA LYS A 82 -10.83 -21.70 3.21
C LYS A 82 -12.33 -21.84 2.89
N PHE A 83 -13.22 -21.24 3.68
CA PHE A 83 -14.66 -21.29 3.46
C PHE A 83 -15.19 -19.93 3.04
N VAL A 84 -16.06 -19.93 2.02
CA VAL A 84 -16.73 -18.72 1.57
C VAL A 84 -18.09 -18.64 2.28
N PRO A 85 -18.27 -17.71 3.24
CA PRO A 85 -19.56 -17.51 3.86
C PRO A 85 -20.62 -17.01 2.90
N VAL A 86 -21.81 -17.58 3.02
CA VAL A 86 -23.03 -17.08 2.39
C VAL A 86 -23.99 -16.66 3.48
N ALA A 87 -24.10 -15.35 3.69
CA ALA A 87 -25.11 -14.77 4.56
C ALA A 87 -26.44 -14.68 3.82
N GLN A 88 -27.52 -15.06 4.50
CA GLN A 88 -28.88 -15.02 3.98
C GLN A 88 -29.64 -13.91 4.71
N TYR A 89 -30.25 -13.00 3.95
CA TYR A 89 -30.98 -11.86 4.51
C TYR A 89 -32.48 -12.04 4.38
N THR A 90 -33.19 -11.81 5.49
CA THR A 90 -34.65 -11.61 5.53
C THR A 90 -34.89 -10.34 6.33
N GLY A 91 -34.91 -9.19 5.66
CA GLY A 91 -35.06 -7.88 6.32
C GLY A 91 -36.47 -7.34 6.30
N ASN A 92 -36.88 -6.82 7.46
CA ASN A 92 -38.07 -6.00 7.66
C ASN A 92 -37.74 -4.51 7.42
N GLU A 93 -38.50 -3.89 6.51
CA GLU A 93 -38.96 -2.50 6.37
C GLU A 93 -38.04 -1.26 6.44
N ASN A 94 -36.89 -1.25 7.12
CA ASN A 94 -36.14 0.02 7.30
C ASN A 94 -34.96 0.25 6.33
N PHE A 95 -34.75 -0.65 5.37
CA PHE A 95 -33.85 -0.45 4.21
C PHE A 95 -34.62 -0.21 2.90
N LYS A 96 -35.92 0.08 3.01
CA LYS A 96 -36.81 0.32 1.87
C LYS A 96 -36.43 1.54 1.04
N ASP A 97 -35.76 2.52 1.65
CA ASP A 97 -35.53 3.82 1.01
C ASP A 97 -34.27 3.87 0.11
N PHE A 98 -33.44 2.80 0.10
CA PHE A 98 -32.18 2.77 -0.67
C PHE A 98 -32.15 1.74 -1.81
N LEU A 99 -33.22 0.95 -2.00
CA LEU A 99 -33.32 -0.03 -3.09
C LEU A 99 -34.73 0.00 -3.69
N PRO A 100 -34.91 0.18 -5.00
CA PRO A 100 -36.23 0.33 -5.59
C PRO A 100 -36.87 -1.04 -5.91
N PHE A 101 -37.05 -1.98 -4.96
CA PHE A 101 -37.89 -3.17 -5.19
C PHE A 101 -38.56 -3.71 -3.90
N ASP A 102 -39.82 -4.11 -4.05
CA ASP A 102 -40.81 -4.40 -2.99
C ASP A 102 -40.62 -5.74 -2.24
N ARG A 103 -41.29 -5.87 -1.09
CA ARG A 103 -41.16 -6.86 0.02
C ARG A 103 -41.22 -8.37 -0.39
N GLU A 104 -40.58 -9.21 0.44
CA GLU A 104 -40.51 -10.71 0.47
C GLU A 104 -39.23 -11.34 -0.14
N GLY A 105 -38.12 -11.22 0.61
CA GLY A 105 -36.74 -11.34 0.12
C GLY A 105 -36.16 -12.75 -0.13
N ASN A 106 -35.36 -12.82 -1.19
CA ASN A 106 -34.32 -13.84 -1.43
C ASN A 106 -32.98 -13.15 -1.76
N GLN A 107 -32.57 -12.23 -0.89
CA GLN A 107 -31.26 -11.57 -1.00
C GLN A 107 -30.21 -12.43 -0.28
N LYS A 108 -29.12 -12.76 -0.98
CA LYS A 108 -27.98 -13.49 -0.39
C LYS A 108 -26.72 -12.68 -0.60
N ARG A 109 -25.85 -12.68 0.40
CA ARG A 109 -24.55 -12.03 0.32
C ARG A 109 -23.46 -13.07 0.50
N VAL A 110 -22.52 -13.12 -0.42
CA VAL A 110 -21.37 -14.03 -0.44
C VAL A 110 -20.13 -13.21 -0.13
N TYR A 111 -19.41 -13.57 0.93
CA TYR A 111 -18.17 -12.87 1.28
C TYR A 111 -16.96 -13.69 0.85
N LEU A 112 -16.20 -13.13 -0.07
CA LEU A 112 -14.93 -13.64 -0.56
C LEU A 112 -13.82 -12.98 0.27
N GLY A 113 -12.95 -13.77 0.91
CA GLY A 113 -11.84 -13.28 1.73
C GLY A 113 -10.50 -13.83 1.24
N ASN A 114 -9.43 -13.03 1.37
CA ASN A 114 -8.01 -13.40 1.26
C ASN A 114 -7.63 -14.48 0.21
N GLY A 115 -8.18 -14.37 -1.02
CA GLY A 115 -7.79 -15.24 -2.13
C GLY A 115 -8.56 -16.57 -2.20
N ASN A 116 -9.69 -16.69 -1.49
CA ASN A 116 -10.62 -17.80 -1.66
C ASN A 116 -11.09 -17.90 -3.12
N SER A 117 -11.14 -19.14 -3.63
CA SER A 117 -11.71 -19.46 -4.93
C SER A 117 -12.98 -20.30 -4.81
N ILE A 118 -13.99 -19.95 -5.60
CA ILE A 118 -15.19 -20.78 -5.82
C ILE A 118 -15.05 -21.40 -7.20
N LYS A 119 -15.36 -22.70 -7.30
CA LYS A 119 -15.53 -23.32 -8.62
C LYS A 119 -16.86 -22.92 -9.21
N ASP A 120 -17.96 -23.52 -8.77
CA ASP A 120 -19.31 -23.15 -9.21
C ASP A 120 -20.11 -22.51 -8.06
N PHE A 121 -20.90 -21.47 -8.35
CA PHE A 121 -21.92 -20.91 -7.46
C PHE A 121 -23.30 -21.10 -8.10
N LYS A 122 -24.11 -22.02 -7.59
CA LYS A 122 -25.38 -22.39 -8.25
C LYS A 122 -26.55 -22.36 -7.29
N ILE A 123 -27.65 -21.76 -7.72
CA ILE A 123 -28.96 -21.88 -7.08
C ILE A 123 -29.76 -22.93 -7.84
N ILE A 124 -30.10 -24.02 -7.15
CA ILE A 124 -30.66 -25.24 -7.73
C ILE A 124 -32.03 -25.55 -7.12
N THR A 125 -32.86 -26.29 -7.86
CA THR A 125 -34.21 -26.65 -7.38
C THR A 125 -34.16 -27.56 -6.15
N SER A 126 -35.20 -27.57 -5.32
CA SER A 126 -35.27 -28.46 -4.15
C SER A 126 -35.12 -29.94 -4.52
N ASP A 127 -35.64 -30.37 -5.66
CA ASP A 127 -35.51 -31.75 -6.16
C ASP A 127 -34.04 -32.10 -6.48
N GLU A 128 -33.33 -31.20 -7.16
CA GLU A 128 -31.90 -31.37 -7.44
C GLU A 128 -31.07 -31.33 -6.17
N PHE A 129 -31.39 -30.41 -5.25
CA PHE A 129 -30.71 -30.29 -3.96
C PHE A 129 -30.84 -31.58 -3.15
N ASN A 130 -32.06 -32.13 -3.06
CA ASN A 130 -32.35 -33.38 -2.34
C ASN A 130 -31.61 -34.59 -2.92
N LYS A 131 -31.47 -34.66 -4.26
CA LYS A 131 -30.67 -35.71 -4.92
C LYS A 131 -29.19 -35.60 -4.56
N LEU A 132 -28.68 -34.39 -4.36
CA LEU A 132 -27.28 -34.14 -4.08
C LEU A 132 -26.93 -34.25 -2.59
N THR A 133 -27.89 -34.19 -1.67
CA THR A 133 -27.64 -34.09 -0.22
C THR A 133 -26.77 -35.23 0.34
N ASN A 134 -26.87 -36.43 -0.23
CA ASN A 134 -26.11 -37.64 0.17
C ASN A 134 -24.92 -37.98 -0.74
N SER A 135 -24.47 -37.04 -1.58
CA SER A 135 -23.35 -37.25 -2.50
C SER A 135 -22.01 -37.34 -1.75
N LYS A 136 -21.14 -38.28 -2.16
CA LYS A 136 -19.74 -38.37 -1.68
C LYS A 136 -18.91 -37.12 -1.99
N ASN A 137 -19.37 -36.27 -2.91
CA ASN A 137 -18.69 -35.02 -3.26
C ASN A 137 -19.01 -33.86 -2.29
N ASN A 138 -19.98 -34.03 -1.38
CA ASN A 138 -20.35 -32.99 -0.44
C ASN A 138 -19.36 -32.96 0.73
N LYS A 139 -18.84 -31.77 1.03
CA LYS A 139 -18.01 -31.50 2.19
C LYS A 139 -18.88 -31.16 3.41
N TYR A 140 -19.83 -30.25 3.22
CA TYR A 140 -20.81 -29.85 4.24
C TYR A 140 -22.18 -29.61 3.61
N THR A 141 -23.22 -29.97 4.35
CA THR A 141 -24.60 -29.59 4.06
C THR A 141 -25.11 -28.78 5.24
N LEU A 142 -25.45 -27.52 5.00
CA LEU A 142 -25.96 -26.60 6.00
C LEU A 142 -27.47 -26.49 5.87
N GLU A 143 -28.16 -26.84 6.95
CA GLU A 143 -29.62 -26.82 7.02
C GLU A 143 -30.15 -25.68 7.92
N GLY A 144 -29.26 -24.79 8.38
CA GLY A 144 -29.54 -23.71 9.32
C GLY A 144 -28.27 -22.94 9.67
N THR A 145 -28.39 -21.89 10.49
CA THR A 145 -27.25 -21.12 11.02
C THR A 145 -27.38 -20.95 12.53
N TYR A 146 -26.27 -20.70 13.22
CA TYR A 146 -26.37 -20.18 14.58
C TYR A 146 -26.84 -18.72 14.53
N LYS A 147 -27.65 -18.31 15.51
CA LYS A 147 -28.07 -16.92 15.69
C LYS A 147 -27.94 -16.50 17.14
N ASN A 148 -27.42 -15.30 17.36
CA ASN A 148 -27.38 -14.70 18.68
C ASN A 148 -28.79 -14.28 19.11
N ILE A 149 -29.25 -14.74 20.27
CA ILE A 149 -30.58 -14.43 20.80
C ILE A 149 -30.73 -12.96 21.22
N ASN A 150 -29.62 -12.24 21.39
CA ASN A 150 -29.56 -10.80 21.68
C ASN A 150 -30.16 -9.94 20.56
N LYS A 151 -30.40 -10.52 19.37
CA LYS A 151 -30.94 -9.84 18.18
C LYS A 151 -32.43 -10.15 17.91
N ILE A 152 -33.10 -10.93 18.77
CA ILE A 152 -34.49 -11.36 18.54
C ILE A 152 -35.46 -10.27 19.03
N ASP A 153 -35.90 -9.45 18.07
CA ASP A 153 -37.04 -8.51 18.03
C ASP A 153 -37.67 -8.08 19.39
N ILE A 154 -37.21 -6.94 19.89
CA ILE A 154 -37.92 -6.14 20.89
C ILE A 154 -37.95 -4.70 20.35
N SER A 155 -39.15 -4.13 20.25
CA SER A 155 -39.40 -2.76 19.83
C SER A 155 -38.51 -1.75 20.57
N SER A 156 -38.10 -0.73 19.82
CA SER A 156 -37.32 0.48 20.17
C SER A 156 -37.23 0.91 21.65
N TRP A 157 -36.06 1.49 21.98
CA TRP A 157 -35.67 2.25 23.19
C TRP A 157 -35.08 1.52 24.42
N ASP A 158 -35.06 0.17 24.49
CA ASP A 158 -34.40 -0.57 25.58
C ASP A 158 -33.03 -1.14 25.14
N THR A 159 -31.93 -0.52 25.60
CA THR A 159 -30.55 -0.97 25.33
C THR A 159 -30.05 -2.03 26.33
N ASP A 160 -30.63 -2.08 27.54
CA ASP A 160 -30.23 -3.03 28.59
C ASP A 160 -30.69 -4.46 28.25
N GLY A 161 -31.86 -4.61 27.61
CA GLY A 161 -32.38 -5.91 27.16
C GLY A 161 -31.60 -6.59 26.03
N LYS A 162 -30.72 -5.86 25.30
CA LYS A 162 -29.94 -6.40 24.17
C LYS A 162 -28.66 -7.12 24.59
N ARG A 163 -28.03 -6.74 25.72
CA ARG A 163 -26.78 -7.36 26.20
C ARG A 163 -27.02 -8.57 27.08
N ASN A 164 -28.15 -8.57 27.79
CA ASN A 164 -28.49 -9.55 28.82
C ASN A 164 -29.91 -10.09 28.62
N PRO A 165 -30.17 -10.86 27.55
CA PRO A 165 -31.52 -11.35 27.21
C PRO A 165 -32.14 -12.22 28.31
N LEU A 166 -31.30 -12.86 29.13
CA LEU A 166 -31.72 -13.71 30.26
C LEU A 166 -31.92 -12.94 31.57
N LYS A 167 -31.70 -11.61 31.57
CA LYS A 167 -31.85 -10.72 32.73
C LYS A 167 -31.10 -11.23 33.95
N ILE A 168 -29.85 -11.66 33.77
CA ILE A 168 -28.98 -12.15 34.84
C ILE A 168 -28.42 -10.95 35.60
N SER A 169 -28.71 -10.80 36.90
CA SER A 169 -28.12 -9.71 37.68
C SER A 169 -26.64 -9.97 37.99
N VAL A 170 -25.88 -8.91 38.33
CA VAL A 170 -24.48 -9.03 38.77
C VAL A 170 -24.37 -9.94 40.00
N ASP A 171 -25.31 -9.85 40.95
CA ASP A 171 -25.37 -10.74 42.11
C ASP A 171 -25.63 -12.20 41.70
N GLU A 172 -26.53 -12.42 40.74
CA GLU A 172 -26.82 -13.76 40.22
C GLU A 172 -25.60 -14.37 39.50
N TYR A 173 -24.80 -13.55 38.80
CA TYR A 173 -23.55 -13.97 38.18
C TYR A 173 -22.56 -14.48 39.23
N PHE A 174 -22.25 -13.69 40.26
CA PHE A 174 -21.29 -14.12 41.30
C PHE A 174 -21.78 -15.32 42.11
N LYS A 175 -23.10 -15.45 42.29
CA LYS A 175 -23.67 -16.56 43.05
C LYS A 175 -23.70 -17.88 42.25
N ASN A 176 -24.06 -17.81 40.97
CA ASN A 176 -24.43 -19.00 40.18
C ASN A 176 -23.51 -19.26 38.97
N ILE A 177 -22.61 -18.34 38.63
CA ILE A 177 -21.74 -18.44 37.44
C ILE A 177 -20.26 -18.39 37.85
N ASP A 178 -19.85 -17.38 38.63
CA ASP A 178 -18.44 -17.19 38.99
C ASP A 178 -17.88 -18.37 39.81
N GLY A 179 -16.73 -18.90 39.37
CA GLY A 179 -16.06 -20.05 39.99
C GLY A 179 -16.84 -21.39 39.94
N LYS A 180 -17.97 -21.47 39.23
CA LYS A 180 -18.78 -22.70 39.10
C LYS A 180 -18.34 -23.57 37.93
N SER A 181 -18.60 -24.87 38.02
CA SER A 181 -18.36 -25.79 36.90
C SER A 181 -19.37 -25.55 35.77
N ARG A 182 -18.98 -25.83 34.51
CA ARG A 182 -19.86 -25.67 33.34
C ARG A 182 -21.21 -26.37 33.49
N LYS A 183 -21.24 -27.53 34.17
CA LYS A 183 -22.45 -28.30 34.48
C LYS A 183 -23.38 -27.60 35.47
N GLU A 184 -22.83 -26.91 36.48
CA GLU A 184 -23.60 -26.11 37.44
C GLU A 184 -24.18 -24.87 36.77
N ILE A 185 -23.38 -24.20 35.94
CA ILE A 185 -23.82 -23.02 35.17
C ILE A 185 -24.94 -23.41 34.21
N ALA A 186 -24.79 -24.52 33.48
CA ALA A 186 -25.80 -25.02 32.56
C ALA A 186 -27.16 -25.29 33.25
N LYS A 187 -27.15 -25.90 34.44
CA LYS A 187 -28.37 -26.11 35.25
C LYS A 187 -29.06 -24.80 35.65
N TYR A 188 -28.29 -23.74 35.91
CA TYR A 188 -28.83 -22.43 36.23
C TYR A 188 -29.44 -21.75 34.99
N LEU A 189 -28.78 -21.87 33.83
CA LEU A 189 -29.22 -21.25 32.58
C LEU A 189 -30.42 -21.96 31.93
N GLU A 190 -30.55 -23.27 32.09
CA GLU A 190 -31.63 -24.09 31.51
C GLU A 190 -33.06 -23.52 31.71
N PRO A 191 -33.52 -23.21 32.94
CA PRO A 191 -34.85 -22.63 33.15
C PRO A 191 -35.00 -21.23 32.56
N LYS A 192 -33.96 -20.39 32.63
CA LYS A 192 -33.99 -19.03 32.06
C LYS A 192 -34.08 -19.06 30.54
N LEU A 193 -33.38 -19.98 29.89
CA LEU A 193 -33.44 -20.17 28.43
C LEU A 193 -34.78 -20.78 27.99
N ASN A 194 -35.31 -21.76 28.73
CA ASN A 194 -36.65 -22.30 28.45
C ASN A 194 -37.71 -21.20 28.54
N GLN A 195 -37.65 -20.35 29.57
CA GLN A 195 -38.55 -19.20 29.70
C GLN A 195 -38.41 -18.22 28.52
N PHE A 196 -37.18 -17.93 28.10
CA PHE A 196 -36.92 -17.07 26.95
C PHE A 196 -37.49 -17.66 25.64
N LEU A 197 -37.41 -18.98 25.49
CA LEU A 197 -37.84 -19.72 24.31
C LEU A 197 -39.30 -20.19 24.35
N GLU A 198 -40.09 -19.84 25.36
CA GLU A 198 -41.50 -20.25 25.51
C GLU A 198 -42.39 -19.89 24.29
N LYS A 199 -41.97 -18.89 23.49
CA LYS A 199 -42.65 -18.46 22.25
C LYS A 199 -42.16 -19.19 20.99
N THR A 200 -41.21 -20.11 21.11
CA THR A 200 -40.62 -20.87 20.00
C THR A 200 -41.01 -22.35 20.06
N ASP A 201 -40.79 -23.07 18.97
CA ASP A 201 -41.07 -24.50 18.88
C ASP A 201 -39.98 -25.39 19.51
N SER A 202 -38.92 -24.79 20.05
CA SER A 202 -37.72 -25.47 20.55
C SER A 202 -37.73 -25.54 22.08
N LYS A 203 -37.30 -26.68 22.65
CA LYS A 203 -37.11 -26.85 24.11
C LYS A 203 -35.64 -27.01 24.46
N VAL A 204 -35.22 -26.47 25.61
CA VAL A 204 -33.85 -26.64 26.10
C VAL A 204 -33.75 -27.91 26.94
N ILE A 205 -32.71 -28.70 26.68
CA ILE A 205 -32.38 -29.92 27.40
C ILE A 205 -30.92 -29.89 27.89
N LEU A 206 -30.68 -30.38 29.09
CA LEU A 206 -29.36 -30.54 29.67
C LEU A 206 -28.81 -31.97 29.44
N LYS A 207 -27.63 -32.10 28.81
CA LYS A 207 -26.92 -33.37 28.63
C LYS A 207 -25.45 -33.22 28.99
N GLU A 208 -24.96 -34.07 29.88
CA GLU A 208 -23.53 -34.14 30.27
C GLU A 208 -22.92 -32.79 30.72
N GLY A 209 -23.74 -31.86 31.22
CA GLY A 209 -23.29 -30.52 31.63
C GLY A 209 -23.24 -29.47 30.51
N GLU A 210 -23.81 -29.79 29.35
CA GLU A 210 -23.97 -28.90 28.20
C GLU A 210 -25.46 -28.73 27.87
N LEU A 211 -25.82 -27.59 27.29
CA LEU A 211 -27.20 -27.25 26.92
C LEU A 211 -27.43 -27.50 25.43
N TYR A 212 -28.62 -28.01 25.11
CA TYR A 212 -29.03 -28.26 23.73
C TYR A 212 -30.46 -27.73 23.50
N THR A 213 -30.75 -27.23 22.31
CA THR A 213 -32.14 -27.12 21.83
C THR A 213 -32.56 -28.44 21.21
N LYS A 214 -33.81 -28.83 21.42
CA LYS A 214 -34.47 -29.94 20.75
C LYS A 214 -35.61 -29.42 19.89
N GLU A 215 -35.49 -29.64 18.59
CA GLU A 215 -36.44 -29.22 17.56
C GLU A 215 -37.60 -30.23 17.42
N LYS A 216 -38.67 -29.83 16.70
CA LYS A 216 -39.84 -30.69 16.40
C LYS A 216 -39.50 -31.96 15.64
N ASP A 217 -38.49 -31.93 14.77
CA ASP A 217 -38.02 -33.09 14.00
C ASP A 217 -37.13 -34.04 14.84
N GLY A 218 -36.94 -33.74 16.13
CA GLY A 218 -36.12 -34.51 17.05
C GLY A 218 -34.62 -34.20 16.97
N SER A 219 -34.20 -33.29 16.08
CA SER A 219 -32.80 -32.87 15.99
C SER A 219 -32.39 -32.07 17.21
N GLU A 220 -31.15 -32.29 17.65
CA GLU A 220 -30.57 -31.64 18.83
C GLU A 220 -29.36 -30.80 18.43
N TRP A 221 -29.31 -29.57 18.93
CA TRP A 221 -28.27 -28.60 18.60
C TRP A 221 -27.70 -27.99 19.87
N LYS A 222 -26.37 -27.96 19.99
CA LYS A 222 -25.71 -27.40 21.17
C LYS A 222 -26.00 -25.89 21.27
N ILE A 223 -26.35 -25.41 22.45
CA ILE A 223 -26.44 -23.98 22.75
C ILE A 223 -25.05 -23.47 23.11
N LEU A 224 -24.56 -22.48 22.38
CA LEU A 224 -23.26 -21.86 22.65
C LEU A 224 -23.50 -20.61 23.50
N TRP A 225 -22.79 -20.48 24.61
CA TRP A 225 -22.98 -19.36 25.53
C TRP A 225 -21.66 -18.88 26.12
N GLU A 226 -21.56 -17.58 26.32
CA GLU A 226 -20.47 -16.87 26.99
C GLU A 226 -21.11 -15.77 27.84
N ILE A 227 -20.80 -15.74 29.14
CA ILE A 227 -21.40 -14.82 30.10
C ILE A 227 -20.29 -14.23 30.96
N GLU A 228 -20.22 -12.91 31.03
CA GLU A 228 -19.20 -12.19 31.78
C GLU A 228 -19.75 -10.88 32.37
N PRO A 229 -19.18 -10.38 33.48
CA PRO A 229 -19.51 -9.09 34.03
C PRO A 229 -18.75 -7.99 33.26
N VAL A 230 -19.44 -6.90 32.93
CA VAL A 230 -18.90 -5.76 32.20
C VAL A 230 -19.31 -4.45 32.87
N SER A 231 -18.54 -3.39 32.63
CA SER A 231 -18.93 -2.03 33.00
C SER A 231 -19.32 -1.26 31.74
N ILE A 232 -20.43 -0.52 31.80
CA ILE A 232 -20.98 0.27 30.69
C ILE A 232 -20.90 1.74 31.04
N HIS A 233 -20.45 2.57 30.10
CA HIS A 233 -20.47 4.01 30.26
C HIS A 233 -21.90 4.54 30.07
N SER A 234 -22.45 5.15 31.12
CA SER A 234 -23.70 5.92 31.06
C SER A 234 -23.38 7.38 30.80
N VAL A 235 -24.05 7.99 29.82
CA VAL A 235 -23.89 9.43 29.51
C VAL A 235 -24.70 10.29 30.49
N TRP A 236 -25.82 9.77 31.01
CA TRP A 236 -26.72 10.48 31.92
C TRP A 236 -27.42 9.53 32.90
N PRO A 237 -27.09 9.54 34.21
CA PRO A 237 -25.99 10.29 34.84
C PRO A 237 -24.62 9.77 34.35
N GLU A 238 -23.63 10.66 34.30
CA GLU A 238 -22.26 10.35 33.86
C GLU A 238 -21.55 9.42 34.85
N GLY A 239 -21.15 8.23 34.39
CA GLY A 239 -20.46 7.23 35.22
C GLY A 239 -20.53 5.82 34.65
N PHE A 240 -20.02 4.84 35.40
CA PHE A 240 -20.03 3.43 35.01
C PHE A 240 -21.09 2.63 35.79
N LYS A 241 -21.88 1.84 35.06
CA LYS A 241 -22.83 0.87 35.61
C LYS A 241 -22.31 -0.54 35.32
N ASP A 242 -22.24 -1.38 36.35
CA ASP A 242 -21.92 -2.80 36.17
C ASP A 242 -23.16 -3.57 35.69
N ASP A 243 -22.97 -4.43 34.70
CA ASP A 243 -24.00 -5.27 34.10
C ASP A 243 -23.40 -6.59 33.61
N ILE A 244 -24.23 -7.47 33.05
CA ILE A 244 -23.82 -8.75 32.49
C ILE A 244 -23.91 -8.71 30.98
N LEU A 245 -22.83 -9.10 30.30
CA LEU A 245 -22.84 -9.41 28.88
C LEU A 245 -23.05 -10.91 28.72
N ALA A 246 -24.21 -11.30 28.18
CA ALA A 246 -24.54 -12.69 27.89
C ALA A 246 -24.67 -12.87 26.37
N LYS A 247 -23.68 -13.51 25.75
CA LYS A 247 -23.69 -13.89 24.34
C LYS A 247 -24.19 -15.32 24.24
N ILE A 248 -25.41 -15.52 23.74
CA ILE A 248 -26.02 -16.86 23.62
C ILE A 248 -26.44 -17.10 22.18
N TYR A 249 -26.01 -18.22 21.62
CA TYR A 249 -26.30 -18.62 20.25
C TYR A 249 -27.11 -19.91 20.23
N ILE A 250 -28.22 -19.87 19.51
CA ILE A 250 -29.10 -21.01 19.25
C ILE A 250 -29.10 -21.33 17.76
N TYR A 251 -29.35 -22.59 17.43
CA TYR A 251 -29.51 -23.02 16.04
C TYR A 251 -30.86 -22.57 15.49
N ASP A 252 -30.85 -21.92 14.34
CA ASP A 252 -32.04 -21.51 13.60
C ASP A 252 -32.12 -22.29 12.27
N SER A 253 -33.13 -23.15 12.16
CA SER A 253 -33.33 -24.07 11.03
C SER A 253 -33.95 -23.38 9.81
N THR A 254 -33.45 -23.68 8.62
CA THR A 254 -34.03 -23.25 7.34
C THR A 254 -35.02 -24.26 6.75
N LYS A 255 -35.37 -25.31 7.50
CA LYS A 255 -36.26 -26.39 7.02
C LYS A 255 -37.74 -26.02 6.94
N SER A 256 -38.16 -24.91 7.56
CA SER A 256 -39.56 -24.48 7.54
C SER A 256 -40.09 -24.24 6.12
N ASP A 257 -41.33 -24.67 5.85
CA ASP A 257 -42.04 -24.44 4.58
C ASP A 257 -42.37 -22.95 4.34
N LYS A 258 -42.21 -22.12 5.38
CA LYS A 258 -42.40 -20.66 5.31
C LYS A 258 -41.09 -19.89 5.11
N ASP A 259 -39.96 -20.59 4.98
CA ASP A 259 -38.63 -19.99 4.90
C ASP A 259 -38.06 -20.03 3.48
N SER A 260 -37.86 -18.84 2.88
CA SER A 260 -37.31 -18.67 1.53
C SER A 260 -35.78 -18.72 1.47
N ARG A 261 -35.08 -18.84 2.62
CA ARG A 261 -33.62 -18.80 2.72
C ARG A 261 -32.93 -19.96 2.01
N GLY A 262 -33.50 -21.16 2.06
CA GLY A 262 -32.95 -22.37 1.43
C GLY A 262 -31.68 -22.93 2.09
N ARG A 263 -31.47 -24.24 1.96
CA ARG A 263 -30.27 -24.96 2.46
C ARG A 263 -29.05 -24.74 1.56
N ILE A 264 -27.85 -25.01 2.06
CA ILE A 264 -26.58 -24.83 1.32
C ILE A 264 -25.74 -26.11 1.33
N ILE A 265 -25.15 -26.48 0.19
CA ILE A 265 -24.13 -27.54 0.08
C ILE A 265 -22.80 -26.89 -0.32
N TYR A 266 -21.75 -27.19 0.44
CA TYR A 266 -20.36 -26.93 0.08
C TYR A 266 -19.75 -28.24 -0.42
N GLN A 267 -19.23 -28.25 -1.65
CA GLN A 267 -18.61 -29.43 -2.24
C GLN A 267 -17.10 -29.47 -2.02
N ASN A 268 -16.50 -30.67 -2.14
CA ASN A 268 -15.06 -30.89 -1.99
C ASN A 268 -14.23 -30.17 -3.06
N ASP A 269 -14.82 -29.90 -4.24
CA ASP A 269 -14.17 -29.19 -5.34
C ASP A 269 -14.28 -27.66 -5.24
N GLY A 270 -14.81 -27.12 -4.14
CA GLY A 270 -14.98 -25.69 -3.92
C GLY A 270 -16.27 -25.10 -4.49
N SER A 271 -17.19 -25.92 -5.00
CA SER A 271 -18.51 -25.46 -5.46
C SER A 271 -19.46 -25.20 -4.29
N ILE A 272 -20.34 -24.20 -4.45
CA ILE A 272 -21.39 -23.82 -3.51
C ILE A 272 -22.73 -23.94 -4.21
N LEU A 273 -23.60 -24.79 -3.66
CA LEU A 273 -24.95 -25.02 -4.18
C LEU A 273 -25.97 -24.56 -3.15
N ILE A 274 -26.97 -23.78 -3.57
CA ILE A 274 -28.00 -23.25 -2.68
C ILE A 274 -29.37 -23.71 -3.17
N GLU A 275 -30.18 -24.21 -2.26
CA GLU A 275 -31.55 -24.63 -2.55
C GLU A 275 -32.43 -23.41 -2.87
N ASP A 276 -33.19 -23.52 -3.95
CA ASP A 276 -34.19 -22.55 -4.33
C ASP A 276 -35.54 -22.85 -3.67
N LYS A 277 -35.87 -22.10 -2.62
CA LYS A 277 -37.18 -22.14 -1.96
C LYS A 277 -38.09 -20.96 -2.34
N TYR A 278 -37.75 -20.20 -3.37
CA TYR A 278 -38.55 -19.04 -3.76
C TYR A 278 -39.83 -19.48 -4.48
N ASP A 279 -40.98 -19.02 -3.98
CA ASP A 279 -42.28 -19.37 -4.55
C ASP A 279 -42.68 -18.38 -5.66
N TYR A 280 -42.51 -18.82 -6.90
CA TYR A 280 -42.84 -18.03 -8.09
C TYR A 280 -44.34 -17.94 -8.39
N SER A 281 -45.19 -18.66 -7.64
CA SER A 281 -46.63 -18.81 -7.94
C SER A 281 -47.56 -17.91 -7.12
N LYS A 282 -47.07 -17.27 -6.04
CA LYS A 282 -47.90 -16.60 -5.03
C LYS A 282 -48.45 -15.20 -5.34
N ASN A 283 -48.14 -14.57 -6.49
CA ASN A 283 -48.61 -13.21 -6.79
C ASN A 283 -49.07 -13.02 -8.25
N ASN A 284 -50.32 -12.57 -8.43
CA ASN A 284 -50.99 -12.39 -9.72
C ASN A 284 -50.47 -11.18 -10.54
N GLU A 285 -50.48 -11.37 -11.87
CA GLU A 285 -50.30 -10.43 -13.00
C GLU A 285 -49.00 -9.58 -13.10
N ASN A 286 -48.21 -9.41 -12.05
CA ASN A 286 -46.90 -8.73 -12.09
C ASN A 286 -45.67 -9.68 -12.17
N SER A 287 -45.90 -10.95 -12.50
CA SER A 287 -44.92 -12.06 -12.46
C SER A 287 -43.66 -11.90 -13.33
N LYS A 288 -43.56 -10.86 -14.16
CA LYS A 288 -42.35 -10.51 -14.93
C LYS A 288 -41.23 -9.83 -14.11
N LYS A 289 -41.43 -9.54 -12.81
CA LYS A 289 -40.46 -8.82 -11.97
C LYS A 289 -39.93 -9.59 -10.74
N LEU A 290 -40.12 -10.91 -10.67
CA LEU A 290 -39.69 -11.72 -9.52
C LEU A 290 -38.37 -12.43 -9.79
N GLY A 291 -37.35 -12.21 -8.94
CA GLY A 291 -36.06 -12.87 -9.02
C GLY A 291 -35.19 -12.62 -7.78
N LYS A 292 -33.96 -13.16 -7.80
CA LYS A 292 -33.06 -13.21 -6.65
C LYS A 292 -32.01 -12.11 -6.75
N ASN A 293 -31.61 -11.57 -5.61
CA ASN A 293 -30.54 -10.58 -5.53
C ASN A 293 -29.34 -11.20 -4.81
N ILE A 294 -28.26 -11.47 -5.54
CA ILE A 294 -27.04 -12.06 -4.97
C ILE A 294 -25.95 -11.01 -4.96
N GLU A 295 -25.37 -10.74 -3.79
CA GLU A 295 -24.30 -9.76 -3.64
C GLU A 295 -22.97 -10.44 -3.32
N PHE A 296 -21.94 -10.24 -4.12
CA PHE A 296 -20.58 -10.69 -3.82
C PHE A 296 -19.77 -9.53 -3.23
N ARG A 297 -19.06 -9.80 -2.14
CA ARG A 297 -18.22 -8.82 -1.43
C ARG A 297 -16.83 -9.36 -1.12
N GLY A 298 -15.88 -8.45 -0.91
CA GLY A 298 -14.52 -8.77 -0.53
C GLY A 298 -13.64 -9.23 -1.70
N LYS A 299 -12.54 -9.93 -1.40
CA LYS A 299 -11.51 -10.32 -2.38
C LYS A 299 -11.51 -11.82 -2.60
N GLY A 300 -11.80 -12.24 -3.82
CA GLY A 300 -11.68 -13.65 -4.19
C GLY A 300 -11.97 -13.90 -5.66
N ARG A 301 -12.00 -15.18 -6.01
CA ARG A 301 -12.03 -15.65 -7.38
C ARG A 301 -13.16 -16.64 -7.62
N ILE A 302 -13.77 -16.61 -8.80
CA ILE A 302 -14.78 -17.58 -9.21
C ILE A 302 -14.36 -18.15 -10.56
N ASP A 303 -14.02 -19.44 -10.62
CA ASP A 303 -13.42 -20.06 -11.80
C ASP A 303 -14.43 -20.73 -12.74
N GLY A 304 -15.64 -21.02 -12.27
CA GLY A 304 -16.68 -21.73 -12.99
C GLY A 304 -18.01 -20.97 -13.06
N GLU A 305 -19.10 -21.70 -13.01
CA GLU A 305 -20.42 -21.18 -13.34
C GLU A 305 -21.09 -20.47 -12.16
N ILE A 306 -21.52 -19.22 -12.38
CA ILE A 306 -22.45 -18.50 -11.51
C ILE A 306 -23.84 -18.64 -12.13
N ASN A 307 -24.69 -19.47 -11.53
CA ASN A 307 -26.05 -19.75 -12.00
C ASN A 307 -27.08 -19.42 -10.93
N LEU A 308 -27.96 -18.46 -11.21
CA LEU A 308 -28.93 -17.99 -10.22
C LEU A 308 -30.31 -18.67 -10.32
N GLY A 309 -30.47 -19.68 -11.19
CA GLY A 309 -31.72 -20.42 -11.34
C GLY A 309 -32.83 -19.59 -12.00
N LYS A 310 -34.10 -19.96 -11.81
CA LYS A 310 -35.23 -19.31 -12.48
C LYS A 310 -35.48 -17.88 -11.97
N GLY A 311 -36.08 -17.00 -12.78
CA GLY A 311 -36.54 -15.67 -12.37
C GLY A 311 -35.69 -14.51 -12.91
N SER A 312 -36.09 -13.27 -12.59
CA SER A 312 -35.43 -12.02 -12.97
C SER A 312 -34.25 -11.70 -12.04
N ASN A 313 -33.12 -12.39 -12.18
CA ASN A 313 -32.06 -12.40 -11.17
C ASN A 313 -31.04 -11.28 -11.34
N HIS A 314 -30.60 -10.69 -10.22
CA HIS A 314 -29.58 -9.66 -10.17
C HIS A 314 -28.34 -10.15 -9.40
N LEU A 315 -27.17 -9.92 -9.97
CA LEU A 315 -25.87 -10.10 -9.30
C LEU A 315 -25.28 -8.72 -8.99
N ILE A 316 -24.94 -8.46 -7.74
CA ILE A 316 -24.40 -7.20 -7.26
C ILE A 316 -22.96 -7.46 -6.82
N ILE A 317 -22.01 -6.69 -7.34
CA ILE A 317 -20.61 -6.71 -6.93
C ILE A 317 -20.28 -5.26 -6.57
N SER A 318 -20.68 -4.85 -5.35
CA SER A 318 -20.59 -3.46 -4.91
C SER A 318 -19.34 -3.20 -4.06
N GLU A 319 -18.97 -1.93 -3.93
CA GLU A 319 -17.80 -1.51 -3.15
C GLU A 319 -18.05 -1.38 -1.64
N GLN A 320 -19.30 -1.21 -1.20
CA GLN A 320 -19.58 -0.64 0.11
C GLN A 320 -19.39 -1.62 1.30
N PHE A 321 -18.76 -1.09 2.36
CA PHE A 321 -18.70 -1.59 3.74
C PHE A 321 -17.79 -2.80 4.08
N THR A 322 -16.73 -3.09 3.32
CA THR A 322 -15.71 -4.09 3.74
C THR A 322 -14.34 -3.47 4.02
N GLY A 323 -14.28 -2.59 5.02
CA GLY A 323 -13.01 -2.06 5.57
C GLY A 323 -12.10 -1.34 4.57
N LYS A 324 -10.85 -1.09 4.98
CA LYS A 324 -9.83 -0.37 4.17
C LYS A 324 -9.50 -1.03 2.82
N TYR A 325 -9.92 -2.27 2.55
CA TYR A 325 -9.37 -3.09 1.47
C TYR A 325 -10.22 -3.22 0.19
N GLY A 326 -11.50 -2.87 0.23
CA GLY A 326 -12.44 -2.88 -0.91
C GLY A 326 -12.82 -4.27 -1.46
N THR A 327 -13.92 -4.34 -2.23
CA THR A 327 -14.33 -5.55 -2.99
C THR A 327 -13.55 -5.64 -4.30
N ASN A 328 -13.08 -6.85 -4.65
CA ASN A 328 -12.52 -7.16 -5.97
C ASN A 328 -12.73 -8.66 -6.26
N VAL A 329 -13.74 -8.95 -7.07
CA VAL A 329 -14.10 -10.32 -7.47
C VAL A 329 -13.51 -10.60 -8.84
N ILE A 330 -12.68 -11.63 -8.93
CA ILE A 330 -12.06 -12.07 -10.18
C ILE A 330 -12.88 -13.20 -10.78
N LEU A 331 -13.46 -13.00 -11.95
CA LEU A 331 -14.02 -14.09 -12.74
C LEU A 331 -12.90 -14.75 -13.54
N GLY A 332 -12.66 -16.04 -13.30
CA GLY A 332 -11.68 -16.83 -14.02
C GLY A 332 -11.97 -16.94 -15.52
N PRO A 333 -11.01 -17.39 -16.33
CA PRO A 333 -11.16 -17.38 -17.79
C PRO A 333 -12.23 -18.34 -18.31
N TYR A 334 -12.63 -19.33 -17.51
CA TYR A 334 -13.68 -20.31 -17.80
C TYR A 334 -14.96 -20.07 -17.00
N ALA A 335 -15.02 -18.98 -16.23
CA ALA A 335 -16.23 -18.62 -15.51
C ALA A 335 -17.34 -18.25 -16.48
N LYS A 336 -18.60 -18.33 -16.04
CA LYS A 336 -19.74 -17.90 -16.87
C LYS A 336 -20.94 -17.53 -16.01
N LEU A 337 -21.67 -16.53 -16.46
CA LEU A 337 -22.86 -15.99 -15.81
C LEU A 337 -24.10 -16.54 -16.51
N LYS A 338 -24.90 -17.32 -15.79
CA LYS A 338 -26.09 -18.02 -16.29
C LYS A 338 -27.34 -17.68 -15.49
N ASN A 339 -28.45 -17.49 -16.19
CA ASN A 339 -29.75 -17.11 -15.63
C ASN A 339 -29.63 -15.84 -14.75
N ILE A 340 -28.98 -14.82 -15.30
CA ILE A 340 -28.82 -13.49 -14.68
C ILE A 340 -29.36 -12.47 -15.69
N ASP A 341 -30.15 -11.50 -15.22
CA ASP A 341 -30.69 -10.43 -16.06
C ASP A 341 -29.87 -9.14 -15.90
N VAL A 342 -29.40 -8.87 -14.67
CA VAL A 342 -28.64 -7.66 -14.34
C VAL A 342 -27.40 -7.99 -13.53
N VAL A 343 -26.26 -7.40 -13.91
CA VAL A 343 -25.04 -7.36 -13.09
C VAL A 343 -24.75 -5.91 -12.70
N GLU A 344 -24.77 -5.64 -11.40
CA GLU A 344 -24.45 -4.33 -10.85
C GLU A 344 -23.00 -4.30 -10.38
N VAL A 345 -22.19 -3.45 -11.00
CA VAL A 345 -20.74 -3.37 -10.73
C VAL A 345 -20.45 -2.05 -10.02
N GLY A 346 -19.79 -2.12 -8.87
CA GLY A 346 -19.33 -0.96 -8.11
C GLY A 346 -18.49 0.00 -8.95
N GLY A 347 -18.51 1.27 -8.54
CA GLY A 347 -18.14 2.48 -9.26
C GLY A 347 -16.86 2.48 -10.10
N GLN A 348 -16.74 3.53 -10.90
CA GLN A 348 -15.62 3.75 -11.81
C GLN A 348 -14.46 4.45 -11.09
N ILE A 349 -13.24 4.31 -11.59
CA ILE A 349 -12.14 5.19 -11.17
C ILE A 349 -12.56 6.64 -11.46
N GLY A 350 -12.60 7.50 -10.44
CA GLY A 350 -13.10 8.87 -10.53
C GLY A 350 -14.48 9.12 -9.90
N SER A 351 -15.27 8.10 -9.54
CA SER A 351 -16.58 8.30 -8.86
C SER A 351 -16.47 8.50 -7.35
N ASP A 352 -17.57 8.84 -6.66
CA ASP A 352 -17.64 9.17 -5.22
C ASP A 352 -17.44 7.97 -4.29
N SER A 353 -17.02 6.86 -4.87
CA SER A 353 -16.81 5.58 -4.23
C SER A 353 -15.32 5.37 -3.93
N SER A 354 -15.02 4.58 -2.89
CA SER A 354 -13.67 4.22 -2.45
C SER A 354 -12.77 3.58 -3.53
N ALA A 355 -13.33 3.13 -4.66
CA ALA A 355 -12.59 2.68 -5.85
C ALA A 355 -11.71 3.76 -6.46
N SER A 356 -12.10 5.04 -6.37
CA SER A 356 -11.41 6.15 -7.03
C SER A 356 -9.99 6.37 -6.49
N LEU A 357 -9.83 6.35 -5.15
CA LEU A 357 -8.51 6.50 -4.50
C LEU A 357 -7.65 5.24 -4.60
N SER A 358 -8.28 4.07 -4.50
CA SER A 358 -7.56 2.80 -4.44
C SER A 358 -7.21 2.23 -5.82
N GLY A 359 -7.89 2.66 -6.89
CA GLY A 359 -7.68 2.18 -8.26
C GLY A 359 -8.09 0.73 -8.50
N ARG A 360 -9.06 0.21 -7.75
CA ARG A 360 -9.66 -1.11 -7.98
C ARG A 360 -11.10 -0.97 -8.45
N THR A 361 -11.41 -1.69 -9.51
CA THR A 361 -12.79 -2.05 -9.84
C THR A 361 -13.26 -3.19 -8.95
N SER A 362 -14.57 -3.22 -8.69
CA SER A 362 -15.20 -4.27 -7.90
C SER A 362 -15.19 -5.64 -8.61
N LEU A 363 -15.03 -5.65 -9.94
CA LEU A 363 -15.06 -6.82 -10.80
C LEU A 363 -13.88 -6.82 -11.77
N ALA A 364 -13.13 -7.92 -11.78
CA ALA A 364 -12.07 -8.18 -12.76
C ALA A 364 -12.37 -9.46 -13.56
N LEU A 365 -11.97 -9.45 -14.84
CA LEU A 365 -12.06 -10.57 -15.76
C LEU A 365 -10.67 -11.10 -16.04
N ASP A 366 -10.46 -12.36 -15.69
CA ASP A 366 -9.28 -13.09 -16.13
C ASP A 366 -9.43 -13.55 -17.58
N ILE A 367 -8.30 -13.76 -18.24
CA ILE A 367 -8.20 -14.18 -19.63
C ILE A 367 -7.17 -15.31 -19.74
N ASP A 368 -7.49 -16.32 -20.55
CA ASP A 368 -6.51 -17.33 -20.96
C ASP A 368 -5.84 -16.88 -22.27
N PRO A 369 -4.59 -16.38 -22.24
CA PRO A 369 -3.92 -15.84 -23.42
C PRO A 369 -3.54 -16.91 -24.45
N LYS A 370 -3.74 -18.20 -24.14
CA LYS A 370 -3.38 -19.32 -25.03
C LYS A 370 -4.51 -19.70 -25.99
N ILE A 371 -5.76 -19.37 -25.67
CA ILE A 371 -6.92 -19.81 -26.44
C ILE A 371 -7.34 -18.73 -27.44
N LYS A 372 -7.24 -19.06 -28.72
CA LYS A 372 -7.55 -18.18 -29.86
C LYS A 372 -8.57 -18.81 -30.80
N ASN A 373 -9.37 -17.99 -31.48
CA ASN A 373 -10.20 -18.44 -32.60
C ASN A 373 -9.39 -18.54 -33.92
N GLU A 374 -10.04 -18.95 -35.01
CA GLU A 374 -9.43 -19.11 -36.33
C GLU A 374 -8.81 -17.81 -36.90
N LYS A 375 -9.29 -16.64 -36.47
CA LYS A 375 -8.72 -15.32 -36.83
C LYS A 375 -7.52 -14.92 -35.96
N GLY A 376 -7.17 -15.74 -34.96
CA GLY A 376 -6.12 -15.44 -34.00
C GLY A 376 -6.54 -14.52 -32.85
N TYR A 377 -7.84 -14.19 -32.72
CA TYR A 377 -8.34 -13.37 -31.62
C TYR A 377 -8.43 -14.21 -30.35
N LEU A 378 -8.05 -13.62 -29.22
CA LEU A 378 -8.27 -14.22 -27.90
C LEU A 378 -9.77 -14.27 -27.61
N ILE A 379 -10.23 -15.38 -27.05
CA ILE A 379 -11.67 -15.60 -26.83
C ILE A 379 -12.02 -16.08 -25.43
N GLN A 380 -11.06 -16.64 -24.67
CA GLN A 380 -11.39 -17.35 -23.44
C GLN A 380 -11.33 -16.44 -22.21
N HIS A 381 -12.50 -15.93 -21.82
CA HIS A 381 -12.75 -15.13 -20.63
C HIS A 381 -14.23 -15.29 -20.21
N ALA A 382 -14.60 -14.74 -19.05
CA ALA A 382 -15.89 -15.05 -18.43
C ALA A 382 -17.15 -14.64 -19.24
N LEU A 383 -17.06 -13.60 -20.08
CA LEU A 383 -18.22 -13.12 -20.83
C LEU A 383 -18.53 -13.96 -22.08
N LYS A 384 -17.57 -14.75 -22.59
CA LYS A 384 -17.71 -15.55 -23.81
C LYS A 384 -18.91 -16.51 -23.73
N ASP A 385 -18.98 -17.27 -22.64
CA ASP A 385 -19.99 -18.31 -22.43
C ASP A 385 -21.11 -17.86 -21.48
N SER A 386 -21.14 -16.58 -21.11
CA SER A 386 -22.20 -15.95 -20.32
C SER A 386 -23.46 -15.68 -21.17
N ASP A 387 -24.59 -15.45 -20.53
CA ASP A 387 -25.81 -15.07 -21.24
C ASP A 387 -25.64 -13.68 -21.90
N LYS A 388 -25.93 -13.60 -23.21
CA LYS A 388 -25.60 -12.41 -24.04
C LYS A 388 -26.43 -11.17 -23.70
N ASN A 389 -27.60 -11.36 -23.06
CA ASN A 389 -28.56 -10.28 -22.79
C ASN A 389 -28.45 -9.70 -21.38
N ILE A 390 -27.46 -10.13 -20.56
CA ILE A 390 -27.24 -9.56 -19.22
C ILE A 390 -26.97 -8.06 -19.34
N ILE A 391 -27.71 -7.24 -18.60
CA ILE A 391 -27.49 -5.79 -18.50
C ILE A 391 -26.44 -5.53 -17.41
N PHE A 392 -25.33 -4.87 -17.76
CA PHE A 392 -24.37 -4.38 -16.79
C PHE A 392 -24.65 -2.92 -16.47
N ARG A 393 -24.66 -2.54 -15.19
CA ARG A 393 -24.91 -1.16 -14.74
C ARG A 393 -24.25 -0.82 -13.41
N SER A 394 -24.17 0.46 -13.06
CA SER A 394 -23.77 0.90 -11.73
C SER A 394 -24.88 0.66 -10.69
N PRO A 395 -24.58 0.28 -9.43
CA PRO A 395 -25.54 0.31 -8.33
C PRO A 395 -26.22 1.69 -8.17
N SER A 396 -25.53 2.78 -8.50
CA SER A 396 -26.07 4.15 -8.42
C SER A 396 -27.17 4.45 -9.45
N THR A 397 -27.39 3.55 -10.42
CA THR A 397 -28.49 3.67 -11.40
C THR A 397 -29.86 3.79 -10.73
N HIS A 398 -30.01 3.16 -9.56
CA HIS A 398 -31.24 3.21 -8.75
C HIS A 398 -31.55 4.60 -8.23
N LEU A 399 -30.52 5.38 -7.88
CA LEU A 399 -30.63 6.76 -7.42
C LEU A 399 -30.94 7.68 -8.60
N ASN A 400 -30.18 7.53 -9.69
CA ASN A 400 -30.40 8.29 -10.91
C ASN A 400 -29.92 7.52 -12.14
N LYS A 401 -30.79 7.40 -13.15
CA LYS A 401 -30.49 6.70 -14.41
C LYS A 401 -29.33 7.33 -15.21
N LYS A 402 -28.87 8.55 -14.87
CA LYS A 402 -27.67 9.14 -15.49
C LYS A 402 -26.39 8.36 -15.16
N TYR A 403 -26.32 7.76 -13.97
CA TYR A 403 -25.16 7.01 -13.47
C TYR A 403 -25.07 5.57 -13.98
N LYS A 404 -25.88 5.20 -14.97
CA LYS A 404 -26.04 3.80 -15.41
C LYS A 404 -24.73 3.14 -15.87
N ASN A 405 -23.82 3.92 -16.45
CA ASN A 405 -22.56 3.45 -16.99
C ASN A 405 -21.36 3.82 -16.09
N ASP A 406 -21.61 4.29 -14.86
CA ASP A 406 -20.59 4.73 -13.91
C ASP A 406 -19.98 3.53 -13.18
N PHE A 407 -19.35 2.67 -13.96
CA PHE A 407 -18.61 1.50 -13.51
C PHE A 407 -17.58 1.12 -14.57
N SER A 408 -16.51 0.47 -14.14
CA SER A 408 -15.55 -0.17 -15.03
C SER A 408 -15.29 -1.59 -14.58
N ILE A 409 -14.89 -2.44 -15.52
CA ILE A 409 -14.45 -3.81 -15.25
C ILE A 409 -12.99 -3.92 -15.65
N GLU A 410 -12.14 -4.38 -14.73
CA GLU A 410 -10.75 -4.71 -15.04
C GLU A 410 -10.67 -5.94 -15.94
N LEU A 411 -9.78 -5.90 -16.92
CA LEU A 411 -9.37 -7.07 -17.69
C LEU A 411 -7.91 -7.35 -17.39
N MET A 412 -7.56 -8.61 -17.11
CA MET A 412 -6.20 -9.05 -16.76
C MET A 412 -5.22 -9.06 -17.95
N THR A 413 -5.09 -7.91 -18.60
CA THR A 413 -4.24 -7.65 -19.77
C THR A 413 -2.75 -7.84 -19.48
N SER A 414 -2.32 -7.74 -18.22
CA SER A 414 -0.95 -8.05 -17.76
C SER A 414 -0.50 -9.48 -18.10
N LYS A 415 -1.42 -10.40 -18.41
CA LYS A 415 -1.14 -11.78 -18.86
C LYS A 415 -0.88 -11.90 -20.37
N ILE A 416 -1.08 -10.82 -21.15
CA ILE A 416 -0.99 -10.82 -22.60
C ILE A 416 0.42 -10.39 -23.04
N ASN A 417 1.08 -11.24 -23.82
CA ASN A 417 2.49 -11.04 -24.23
C ASN A 417 2.70 -10.18 -25.48
N ASN A 418 1.65 -10.01 -26.30
CA ASN A 418 1.74 -9.30 -27.57
C ASN A 418 0.46 -8.51 -27.80
N ASP A 419 0.54 -7.45 -28.61
CA ASP A 419 -0.65 -6.77 -29.11
C ASP A 419 -1.63 -7.79 -29.69
N SER A 420 -2.85 -7.80 -29.17
CA SER A 420 -3.83 -8.86 -29.43
C SER A 420 -5.23 -8.27 -29.51
N VAL A 421 -6.06 -8.86 -30.37
CA VAL A 421 -7.50 -8.57 -30.41
C VAL A 421 -8.22 -9.62 -29.57
N ILE A 422 -9.19 -9.18 -28.78
CA ILE A 422 -10.07 -10.03 -27.97
C ILE A 422 -11.48 -9.91 -28.53
N ASP A 423 -12.09 -11.05 -28.82
CA ASP A 423 -13.53 -11.13 -29.10
C ASP A 423 -14.26 -11.32 -27.77
N ILE A 424 -15.09 -10.34 -27.39
CA ILE A 424 -15.76 -10.30 -26.09
C ILE A 424 -16.86 -11.39 -25.96
N GLY A 425 -17.25 -12.04 -27.07
CA GLY A 425 -18.31 -13.05 -27.10
C GLY A 425 -19.73 -12.49 -26.97
N ARG A 426 -19.85 -11.17 -26.79
CA ARG A 426 -21.10 -10.40 -26.77
C ARG A 426 -20.88 -8.95 -27.20
N SER A 427 -21.98 -8.22 -27.42
CA SER A 427 -21.94 -6.76 -27.55
C SER A 427 -21.62 -6.13 -26.18
N LEU A 428 -20.75 -5.10 -26.19
CA LEU A 428 -20.52 -4.22 -25.03
C LEU A 428 -21.70 -3.24 -24.81
N TYR A 429 -22.59 -3.11 -25.79
CA TYR A 429 -23.80 -2.29 -25.72
C TYR A 429 -25.04 -3.16 -25.57
N THR A 430 -25.91 -2.82 -24.62
CA THR A 430 -27.19 -3.51 -24.39
C THR A 430 -28.32 -2.48 -24.36
N LYS A 431 -29.42 -2.76 -25.06
CA LYS A 431 -30.62 -1.90 -25.11
C LYS A 431 -31.66 -2.36 -24.09
N ASP A 432 -32.25 -1.41 -23.38
CA ASP A 432 -33.49 -1.60 -22.63
C ASP A 432 -34.66 -1.05 -23.46
N ASN A 433 -35.86 -1.61 -23.28
CA ASN A 433 -37.09 -1.36 -24.06
C ASN A 433 -37.55 0.12 -24.08
N ASN A 434 -36.84 1.01 -23.40
CA ASN A 434 -36.99 2.46 -23.38
C ASN A 434 -35.65 3.13 -23.79
N GLU A 435 -35.25 3.05 -25.06
CA GLU A 435 -34.13 3.76 -25.73
C GLU A 435 -33.01 4.34 -24.82
N LYS A 436 -32.40 3.51 -23.98
CA LYS A 436 -31.25 3.89 -23.15
C LYS A 436 -30.18 2.82 -23.26
N ASP A 437 -29.11 3.13 -23.97
CA ASP A 437 -27.99 2.21 -24.16
C ASP A 437 -27.17 2.08 -22.86
N TYR A 438 -26.97 0.84 -22.39
CA TYR A 438 -26.02 0.47 -21.35
C TYR A 438 -24.70 0.08 -22.03
N HIS A 439 -23.57 0.52 -21.48
CA HIS A 439 -22.23 0.25 -22.03
C HIS A 439 -21.31 -0.34 -20.96
N ILE A 440 -20.57 -1.38 -21.34
CA ILE A 440 -19.55 -2.01 -20.49
C ILE A 440 -18.20 -1.37 -20.78
N THR A 441 -17.65 -0.64 -19.81
CA THR A 441 -16.30 -0.09 -19.88
C THR A 441 -15.28 -1.11 -19.38
N LEU A 442 -14.33 -1.50 -20.23
CA LEU A 442 -13.21 -2.38 -19.88
C LEU A 442 -11.93 -1.55 -19.72
N ILE A 443 -11.21 -1.74 -18.61
CA ILE A 443 -9.92 -1.08 -18.34
C ILE A 443 -8.82 -2.12 -18.10
N PRO A 444 -7.56 -1.82 -18.44
CA PRO A 444 -6.45 -2.74 -18.20
C PRO A 444 -6.15 -2.82 -16.70
N ASP A 445 -5.81 -4.01 -16.22
CA ASP A 445 -5.26 -4.23 -14.88
C ASP A 445 -3.79 -3.83 -14.76
N SER A 446 -3.20 -3.23 -15.80
CA SER A 446 -1.78 -2.94 -15.86
C SER A 446 -1.48 -1.56 -16.40
N ILE A 447 -0.44 -0.93 -15.84
CA ILE A 447 0.12 0.32 -16.37
C ILE A 447 0.79 0.12 -17.75
N ALA A 448 1.14 -1.12 -18.12
CA ALA A 448 1.85 -1.46 -19.36
C ALA A 448 0.92 -1.61 -20.57
N ASN A 449 -0.39 -1.75 -20.35
CA ASN A 449 -1.35 -2.06 -21.40
C ASN A 449 -2.30 -0.89 -21.66
N ASN A 450 -2.82 -0.83 -22.88
CA ASN A 450 -3.96 -0.03 -23.30
C ASN A 450 -5.07 -0.97 -23.79
N ILE A 451 -6.33 -0.56 -23.63
CA ILE A 451 -7.49 -1.21 -24.24
C ILE A 451 -8.15 -0.20 -25.18
N ILE A 452 -8.43 -0.62 -26.41
CA ILE A 452 -9.09 0.18 -27.44
C ILE A 452 -10.28 -0.62 -27.97
N GLU A 453 -11.50 -0.09 -27.83
CA GLU A 453 -12.68 -0.68 -28.50
C GLU A 453 -12.59 -0.41 -30.01
N LEU A 454 -12.82 -1.46 -30.81
CA LEU A 454 -12.78 -1.37 -32.27
C LEU A 454 -14.17 -1.10 -32.84
N ASP A 455 -14.22 -0.29 -33.90
CA ASP A 455 -15.46 -0.01 -34.63
C ASP A 455 -16.00 -1.26 -35.35
N GLU A 456 -15.10 -2.18 -35.75
CA GLU A 456 -15.44 -3.46 -36.36
C GLU A 456 -16.04 -4.46 -35.34
N LYS A 457 -17.00 -5.27 -35.81
CA LYS A 457 -17.63 -6.34 -35.02
C LYS A 457 -17.21 -7.72 -35.52
N SER A 458 -17.31 -8.73 -34.66
CA SER A 458 -17.08 -10.12 -35.05
C SER A 458 -18.15 -10.60 -36.05
N LYS A 459 -17.94 -11.77 -36.67
CA LYS A 459 -18.94 -12.39 -37.57
C LYS A 459 -20.29 -12.62 -36.86
N ASP A 460 -20.25 -12.84 -35.55
CA ASP A 460 -21.43 -13.10 -34.71
C ASP A 460 -22.01 -11.81 -34.10
N GLY A 461 -21.51 -10.64 -34.51
CA GLY A 461 -21.93 -9.33 -34.02
C GLY A 461 -21.35 -8.94 -32.65
N ASN A 462 -20.34 -9.65 -32.15
CA ASN A 462 -19.71 -9.34 -30.86
C ASN A 462 -18.81 -8.09 -30.98
N SER A 463 -18.65 -7.36 -29.88
CA SER A 463 -17.64 -6.29 -29.80
C SER A 463 -16.23 -6.88 -29.81
N LEU A 464 -15.31 -6.18 -30.47
CA LEU A 464 -13.88 -6.50 -30.48
C LEU A 464 -13.12 -5.40 -29.74
N ILE A 465 -12.14 -5.79 -28.93
CA ILE A 465 -11.21 -4.86 -28.30
C ILE A 465 -9.77 -5.21 -28.69
N LYS A 466 -8.92 -4.20 -28.87
CA LYS A 466 -7.48 -4.36 -29.06
C LYS A 466 -6.76 -4.05 -27.75
N VAL A 467 -5.94 -4.99 -27.29
CA VAL A 467 -4.98 -4.78 -26.21
C VAL A 467 -3.64 -4.44 -26.85
N GLU A 468 -3.10 -3.27 -26.52
CA GLU A 468 -1.78 -2.82 -26.96
C GLU A 468 -0.83 -2.69 -25.78
N ILE A 469 0.40 -3.18 -25.94
CA ILE A 469 1.46 -2.99 -24.95
C ILE A 469 2.18 -1.68 -25.27
N LYS A 470 2.23 -0.76 -24.30
CA LYS A 470 2.88 0.55 -24.46
C LYS A 470 4.37 0.37 -24.77
N ASP A 471 4.93 1.20 -25.65
CA ASP A 471 6.38 1.22 -25.94
C ASP A 471 7.20 1.84 -24.83
N LYS A 472 6.60 2.77 -24.08
CA LYS A 472 7.25 3.52 -23.01
C LYS A 472 6.27 3.83 -21.88
N LEU A 473 6.78 3.93 -20.67
CA LEU A 473 6.05 4.37 -19.49
C LEU A 473 6.61 5.73 -19.05
N LYS A 474 5.75 6.73 -18.85
CA LYS A 474 6.17 8.09 -18.48
C LYS A 474 6.80 8.16 -17.08
N GLY A 475 6.45 7.21 -16.21
CA GLY A 475 7.07 7.04 -14.89
C GLY A 475 8.47 6.41 -14.92
N LEU A 476 8.96 5.99 -16.08
CA LEU A 476 10.32 5.49 -16.28
C LEU A 476 11.15 6.54 -17.01
N ASN A 477 12.42 6.69 -16.64
CA ASN A 477 13.37 7.53 -17.37
C ASN A 477 13.80 6.86 -18.70
N ASN A 478 14.63 7.53 -19.50
CA ASN A 478 15.03 7.01 -20.82
C ASN A 478 15.80 5.67 -20.73
N SER A 479 16.70 5.55 -19.75
CA SER A 479 17.53 4.36 -19.54
C SER A 479 16.69 3.19 -19.02
N GLU A 480 15.74 3.45 -18.12
CA GLU A 480 14.78 2.46 -17.63
C GLU A 480 13.84 1.98 -18.74
N ASN A 481 13.39 2.89 -19.60
CA ASN A 481 12.56 2.55 -20.76
C ASN A 481 13.28 1.65 -21.78
N GLN A 482 14.62 1.68 -21.88
CA GLN A 482 15.35 0.71 -22.71
C GLN A 482 15.24 -0.72 -22.17
N VAL A 483 15.30 -0.88 -20.84
CA VAL A 483 15.11 -2.17 -20.18
C VAL A 483 13.68 -2.67 -20.38
N TYR A 484 12.69 -1.78 -20.15
CA TYR A 484 11.28 -2.08 -20.40
C TYR A 484 11.02 -2.44 -21.87
N LEU A 485 11.63 -1.73 -22.82
CA LEU A 485 11.50 -2.03 -24.25
C LEU A 485 12.10 -3.40 -24.59
N SER A 486 13.24 -3.79 -23.99
CA SER A 486 13.77 -5.14 -24.14
C SER A 486 12.86 -6.22 -23.52
N LEU A 487 12.15 -5.93 -22.42
CA LEU A 487 11.15 -6.83 -21.84
C LEU A 487 9.90 -6.96 -22.71
N LYS A 488 9.43 -5.85 -23.30
CA LYS A 488 8.32 -5.89 -24.26
C LYS A 488 8.70 -6.73 -25.47
N ASN A 489 9.87 -6.46 -26.05
CA ASN A 489 10.30 -7.08 -27.29
C ASN A 489 10.78 -8.53 -27.14
N SER A 490 10.95 -9.03 -25.92
CA SER A 490 11.13 -10.46 -25.64
C SER A 490 9.87 -11.29 -25.81
N LYS A 491 8.68 -10.65 -25.92
CA LYS A 491 7.37 -11.33 -25.94
C LYS A 491 7.10 -12.20 -24.71
N ASN A 492 7.75 -11.87 -23.59
CA ASN A 492 7.66 -12.57 -22.31
C ASN A 492 7.21 -11.64 -21.17
N LEU A 493 6.62 -10.49 -21.50
CA LEU A 493 6.20 -9.49 -20.51
C LEU A 493 5.22 -10.04 -19.47
N SER A 494 4.39 -11.03 -19.83
CA SER A 494 3.46 -11.71 -18.92
C SER A 494 4.17 -12.46 -17.78
N ALA A 495 5.47 -12.76 -17.91
CA ALA A 495 6.24 -13.30 -16.81
C ALA A 495 6.35 -12.31 -15.63
N LEU A 496 6.13 -11.02 -15.88
CA LEU A 496 6.00 -9.97 -14.86
C LEU A 496 4.55 -9.76 -14.40
N PHE A 497 3.62 -10.67 -14.71
CA PHE A 497 2.22 -10.58 -14.30
C PHE A 497 2.05 -10.21 -12.80
N PRO A 498 2.71 -10.88 -11.83
CA PRO A 498 2.58 -10.53 -10.41
C PRO A 498 3.03 -9.11 -10.08
N THR A 499 3.97 -8.56 -10.86
CA THR A 499 4.44 -7.17 -10.70
C THR A 499 3.49 -6.19 -11.34
N LEU A 500 3.07 -6.44 -12.58
CA LEU A 500 2.38 -5.51 -13.45
C LEU A 500 0.87 -5.36 -13.20
N THR A 501 0.25 -6.32 -12.53
CA THR A 501 -1.19 -6.29 -12.21
C THR A 501 -1.49 -5.40 -11.00
N THR A 502 -2.50 -4.54 -11.09
CA THR A 502 -3.07 -3.79 -9.96
C THR A 502 -3.92 -4.69 -9.06
N THR A 503 -4.41 -5.81 -9.60
CA THR A 503 -5.38 -6.70 -8.95
C THR A 503 -4.81 -7.41 -7.71
N ASN A 504 -3.48 -7.57 -7.57
CA ASN A 504 -2.87 -8.19 -6.39
C ASN A 504 -2.27 -7.20 -5.38
N LYS A 505 -2.31 -5.89 -5.68
CA LYS A 505 -1.66 -4.87 -4.85
C LYS A 505 -2.38 -4.67 -3.53
N ARG A 506 -1.58 -4.53 -2.48
CA ARG A 506 -2.05 -4.44 -1.09
C ARG A 506 -2.44 -3.01 -0.76
N THR A 507 -1.55 -2.04 -1.03
CA THR A 507 -1.64 -0.59 -0.77
C THR A 507 -2.12 -0.24 0.64
N ASN A 508 -1.30 0.49 1.40
CA ASN A 508 -1.54 0.77 2.81
C ASN A 508 -2.00 2.21 2.98
N PHE A 509 -3.31 2.45 3.12
CA PHE A 509 -3.85 3.78 3.41
C PHE A 509 -3.24 4.35 4.71
N THR A 510 -2.23 5.19 4.52
CA THR A 510 -1.45 5.88 5.55
C THR A 510 -1.62 7.39 5.39
N VAL A 511 -1.35 8.13 6.46
CA VAL A 511 -1.39 9.60 6.43
C VAL A 511 -0.44 10.15 5.35
N GLU A 512 0.73 9.53 5.15
CA GLU A 512 1.68 9.92 4.10
C GLU A 512 1.09 9.75 2.68
N GLU A 513 0.29 8.71 2.46
CA GLU A 513 -0.39 8.49 1.17
C GLU A 513 -1.55 9.48 0.95
N ASP A 514 -2.32 9.77 2.01
CA ASP A 514 -3.40 10.76 1.94
C ASP A 514 -2.86 12.18 1.68
N GLU A 515 -1.73 12.54 2.29
CA GLU A 515 -1.02 13.79 2.03
C GLU A 515 -0.55 13.88 0.57
N LYS A 516 -0.02 12.79 -0.01
CA LYS A 516 0.40 12.76 -1.42
C LYS A 516 -0.77 12.97 -2.39
N GLU A 517 -1.91 12.33 -2.14
CA GLU A 517 -3.11 12.54 -2.96
C GLU A 517 -3.63 13.98 -2.83
N LEU A 518 -3.63 14.55 -1.63
CA LEU A 518 -3.99 15.96 -1.43
C LEU A 518 -3.07 16.91 -2.19
N GLU A 519 -1.76 16.63 -2.24
CA GLU A 519 -0.82 17.45 -3.02
C GLU A 519 -1.06 17.34 -4.54
N LYS A 520 -1.44 16.17 -5.07
CA LYS A 520 -1.86 16.03 -6.48
C LYS A 520 -3.10 16.87 -6.79
N ASP A 521 -4.08 16.85 -5.88
CA ASP A 521 -5.30 17.65 -5.97
C ASP A 521 -4.98 19.15 -5.97
N LYS A 522 -4.18 19.62 -4.99
CA LYS A 522 -3.73 21.02 -4.91
C LYS A 522 -3.06 21.44 -6.21
N LEU A 523 -2.10 20.64 -6.69
CA LEU A 523 -1.37 20.93 -7.92
C LEU A 523 -2.29 21.03 -9.14
N LEU A 524 -3.25 20.11 -9.28
CA LEU A 524 -4.23 20.15 -10.36
C LEU A 524 -5.13 21.39 -10.27
N ALA A 525 -5.61 21.75 -9.08
CA ALA A 525 -6.42 22.95 -8.85
C ALA A 525 -5.64 24.22 -9.22
N THR A 526 -4.38 24.34 -8.77
CA THR A 526 -3.49 25.44 -9.12
C THR A 526 -3.31 25.54 -10.65
N TYR A 527 -3.10 24.42 -11.33
CA TYR A 527 -2.88 24.40 -12.79
C TYR A 527 -4.15 24.73 -13.57
N LEU A 528 -5.32 24.20 -13.19
CA LEU A 528 -6.60 24.55 -13.81
C LEU A 528 -6.84 26.06 -13.76
N ARG A 529 -6.40 26.70 -12.68
CA ARG A 529 -6.48 28.15 -12.51
C ARG A 529 -5.44 28.94 -13.30
N THR A 530 -4.23 28.41 -13.50
CA THR A 530 -3.07 29.23 -13.93
C THR A 530 -2.38 28.81 -15.22
N LYS A 531 -2.65 27.62 -15.73
CA LYS A 531 -1.93 27.00 -16.85
C LYS A 531 -2.85 26.65 -18.01
N THR A 532 -2.28 26.42 -19.19
CA THR A 532 -3.05 25.99 -20.35
C THR A 532 -3.36 24.50 -20.28
N ALA A 533 -4.35 24.03 -21.04
CA ALA A 533 -4.64 22.59 -21.15
C ALA A 533 -3.44 21.79 -21.69
N ASP A 534 -2.61 22.41 -22.53
CA ASP A 534 -1.36 21.82 -23.03
C ASP A 534 -0.34 21.58 -21.90
N ASP A 535 -0.11 22.60 -21.07
CA ASP A 535 0.79 22.51 -19.93
C ASP A 535 0.29 21.48 -18.90
N ILE A 536 -1.02 21.44 -18.63
CA ILE A 536 -1.63 20.44 -17.73
C ILE A 536 -1.34 19.01 -18.18
N LEU A 537 -1.61 18.70 -19.46
CA LEU A 537 -1.38 17.35 -19.97
C LEU A 537 0.11 17.00 -20.05
N LYS A 538 0.96 17.99 -20.33
CA LYS A 538 2.41 17.78 -20.41
C LYS A 538 3.03 17.56 -19.03
N ASP A 539 2.70 18.41 -18.07
CA ASP A 539 3.42 18.50 -16.80
C ASP A 539 2.79 17.59 -15.72
N LEU A 540 1.46 17.43 -15.70
CA LEU A 540 0.77 16.68 -14.66
C LEU A 540 0.47 15.23 -15.03
N SER A 541 0.16 14.96 -16.31
CA SER A 541 -0.20 13.60 -16.71
C SER A 541 0.94 12.62 -16.45
N GLN A 542 0.65 11.47 -15.85
CA GLN A 542 1.56 10.34 -15.69
C GLN A 542 1.38 9.29 -16.80
N PHE A 543 0.49 9.58 -17.77
CA PHE A 543 0.19 8.72 -18.91
C PHE A 543 0.56 9.37 -20.24
N ASN A 544 0.81 8.55 -21.26
CA ASN A 544 0.88 8.98 -22.64
C ASN A 544 -0.51 8.78 -23.29
N PHE A 545 -1.01 9.82 -23.95
CA PHE A 545 -2.28 9.78 -24.67
C PHE A 545 -2.05 9.79 -26.18
N SER A 546 -2.93 9.16 -26.94
CA SER A 546 -2.98 9.34 -28.39
C SER A 546 -3.35 10.78 -28.77
N ASP A 547 -3.08 11.19 -30.00
CA ASP A 547 -3.45 12.53 -30.49
C ASP A 547 -4.95 12.80 -30.37
N LYS A 548 -5.78 11.79 -30.66
CA LYS A 548 -7.24 11.85 -30.52
C LYS A 548 -7.67 12.03 -29.06
N GLN A 549 -7.10 11.25 -28.14
CA GLN A 549 -7.37 11.40 -26.70
C GLN A 549 -6.91 12.76 -26.18
N THR A 550 -5.74 13.22 -26.63
CA THR A 550 -5.18 14.53 -26.25
C THR A 550 -6.12 15.66 -26.65
N LEU A 551 -6.69 15.63 -27.87
CA LEU A 551 -7.64 16.65 -28.32
C LEU A 551 -8.92 16.66 -27.45
N ILE A 552 -9.48 15.49 -27.16
CA ILE A 552 -10.67 15.34 -26.31
C ILE A 552 -10.39 15.88 -24.89
N LEU A 553 -9.24 15.52 -24.31
CA LEU A 553 -8.87 15.96 -22.96
C LEU A 553 -8.65 17.47 -22.91
N LYS A 554 -8.04 18.07 -23.94
CA LYS A 554 -7.87 19.54 -24.01
C LYS A 554 -9.21 20.27 -24.01
N GLU A 555 -10.18 19.76 -24.76
CA GLU A 555 -11.53 20.34 -24.78
C GLU A 555 -12.21 20.22 -23.42
N LYS A 556 -12.14 19.03 -22.80
CA LYS A 556 -12.65 18.80 -21.43
C LYS A 556 -12.03 19.74 -20.41
N ILE A 557 -10.70 19.89 -20.41
CA ILE A 557 -9.99 20.79 -19.50
C ILE A 557 -10.45 22.23 -19.71
N LYS A 558 -10.55 22.71 -20.97
CA LYS A 558 -11.03 24.07 -21.25
C LYS A 558 -12.44 24.31 -20.74
N ASN A 559 -13.33 23.33 -20.85
CA ASN A 559 -14.69 23.43 -20.32
C ASN A 559 -14.69 23.58 -18.79
N ILE A 560 -13.85 22.81 -18.08
CA ILE A 560 -13.66 22.96 -16.62
C ILE A 560 -13.10 24.35 -16.29
N GLN A 561 -12.08 24.82 -17.03
CA GLN A 561 -11.46 26.12 -16.80
C GLN A 561 -12.40 27.32 -17.06
N ASN A 562 -13.45 27.11 -17.85
CA ASN A 562 -14.48 28.10 -18.17
C ASN A 562 -15.66 28.08 -17.20
N ASN A 563 -15.66 27.18 -16.21
CA ASN A 563 -16.71 27.11 -15.21
C ASN A 563 -16.70 28.34 -14.28
N ASP A 564 -17.88 28.75 -13.82
CA ASP A 564 -18.03 29.91 -12.94
C ASP A 564 -17.24 29.75 -11.64
N ILE A 565 -17.15 28.55 -11.05
CA ILE A 565 -16.33 28.30 -9.85
C ILE A 565 -14.85 28.60 -10.10
N ILE A 566 -14.29 28.14 -11.23
CA ILE A 566 -12.88 28.39 -11.57
C ILE A 566 -12.65 29.86 -11.94
N LYS A 567 -13.59 30.51 -12.62
CA LYS A 567 -13.52 31.95 -12.93
C LYS A 567 -13.58 32.78 -11.64
N ASP A 568 -14.44 32.40 -10.71
CA ASP A 568 -14.60 33.06 -9.42
C ASP A 568 -13.34 32.88 -8.56
N ASP A 569 -12.76 31.68 -8.54
CA ASP A 569 -11.51 31.44 -7.83
C ASP A 569 -10.30 32.16 -8.44
N LYS A 570 -10.26 32.33 -9.78
CA LYS A 570 -9.26 33.20 -10.43
C LYS A 570 -9.33 34.63 -9.89
N ILE A 571 -10.54 35.16 -9.71
CA ILE A 571 -10.76 36.51 -9.14
C ILE A 571 -10.36 36.54 -7.66
N LYS A 572 -10.79 35.57 -6.84
CA LYS A 572 -10.37 35.45 -5.42
C LYS A 572 -8.84 35.45 -5.27
N ARG A 573 -8.13 34.79 -6.18
CA ARG A 573 -6.67 34.79 -6.16
C ARG A 573 -6.05 36.15 -6.51
N GLU A 574 -6.59 36.84 -7.51
CA GLU A 574 -6.15 38.19 -7.85
C GLU A 574 -6.40 39.16 -6.70
N GLU A 575 -7.54 39.03 -6.00
CA GLU A 575 -7.86 39.73 -4.76
C GLU A 575 -6.79 39.48 -3.69
N LEU A 576 -6.48 38.21 -3.39
CA LEU A 576 -5.49 37.84 -2.39
C LEU A 576 -4.11 38.43 -2.70
N LYS A 577 -3.68 38.39 -3.97
CA LYS A 577 -2.41 38.99 -4.42
C LYS A 577 -2.39 40.51 -4.35
N ALA A 578 -3.54 41.15 -4.52
CA ALA A 578 -3.67 42.60 -4.35
C ALA A 578 -3.64 42.96 -2.86
N PHE A 579 -4.33 42.18 -2.02
CA PHE A 579 -4.34 42.32 -0.56
C PHE A 579 -2.94 42.15 0.03
N SER A 580 -2.18 41.12 -0.38
CA SER A 580 -0.82 40.88 0.12
C SER A 580 0.18 42.01 -0.21
N LYS A 581 -0.16 42.91 -1.13
CA LYS A 581 0.65 44.09 -1.46
C LYS A 581 0.28 45.32 -0.64
N ILE A 582 -0.87 45.31 0.02
CA ILE A 582 -1.27 46.37 0.94
C ILE A 582 -0.57 46.08 2.26
N ASN A 583 0.15 47.07 2.77
CA ASN A 583 0.85 46.97 4.04
C ASN A 583 -0.15 47.10 5.21
N PHE A 584 -1.07 46.13 5.30
CA PHE A 584 -2.12 46.08 6.30
C PHE A 584 -1.56 45.57 7.62
N ASP A 585 -1.32 46.49 8.56
CA ASP A 585 -0.81 46.16 9.88
C ASP A 585 -1.95 45.69 10.81
N SER A 586 -2.20 44.38 10.78
CA SER A 586 -3.22 43.73 11.60
C SER A 586 -2.95 43.85 13.10
N ASP A 587 -1.68 43.92 13.53
CA ASP A 587 -1.32 43.93 14.94
C ASP A 587 -1.56 45.32 15.55
N THR A 588 -1.28 46.37 14.77
CA THR A 588 -1.68 47.73 15.12
C THR A 588 -3.20 47.88 15.18
N LEU A 589 -3.94 47.27 14.24
CA LEU A 589 -5.40 47.28 14.26
C LEU A 589 -5.96 46.56 15.51
N GLU A 590 -5.46 45.36 15.85
CA GLU A 590 -5.87 44.62 17.06
C GLU A 590 -5.65 45.45 18.35
N ASN A 591 -4.53 46.17 18.42
CA ASN A 591 -4.22 47.08 19.53
C ASN A 591 -5.21 48.26 19.60
N HIS A 592 -5.53 48.88 18.46
CA HIS A 592 -6.51 49.97 18.40
C HIS A 592 -7.92 49.50 18.80
N ILE A 593 -8.32 48.30 18.38
CA ILE A 593 -9.61 47.70 18.77
C ILE A 593 -9.66 47.41 20.27
N SER A 594 -8.57 46.90 20.86
CA SER A 594 -8.49 46.66 22.31
C SER A 594 -8.61 47.95 23.12
N LYS A 595 -7.93 49.01 22.69
CA LYS A 595 -8.05 50.36 23.27
C LYS A 595 -9.44 50.97 23.06
N PHE A 596 -10.09 50.69 21.92
CA PHE A 596 -11.47 51.09 21.65
C PHE A 596 -12.43 50.44 22.65
N LYS A 597 -12.26 49.13 22.92
CA LYS A 597 -13.05 48.39 23.93
C LYS A 597 -12.88 48.98 25.33
N GLU A 598 -11.67 49.40 25.71
CA GLU A 598 -11.47 50.05 27.02
C GLU A 598 -12.24 51.37 27.13
N LYS A 599 -12.27 52.17 26.06
CA LYS A 599 -13.00 53.44 26.01
C LYS A 599 -14.51 53.28 26.09
N ILE A 600 -15.06 52.13 25.70
CA ILE A 600 -16.50 51.90 25.69
C ILE A 600 -17.04 51.33 27.01
N LYS A 601 -16.20 50.84 27.94
CA LYS A 601 -16.61 50.27 29.24
C LYS A 601 -17.22 51.30 30.20
N VAL A 602 -18.45 51.70 29.95
CA VAL A 602 -19.21 52.69 30.72
C VAL A 602 -20.62 52.14 30.98
N ASP A 603 -21.20 52.47 32.13
CA ASP A 603 -22.61 52.14 32.43
C ASP A 603 -23.54 53.07 31.63
N TYR A 604 -23.91 52.63 30.42
CA TYR A 604 -24.71 53.43 29.48
C TYR A 604 -26.10 53.81 30.00
N SER A 605 -26.63 53.05 30.96
CA SER A 605 -27.94 53.29 31.55
C SER A 605 -28.02 54.58 32.38
N LYS A 606 -26.87 55.20 32.68
CA LYS A 606 -26.73 56.39 33.54
C LYS A 606 -26.17 57.62 32.81
N LEU A 607 -26.02 57.59 31.50
CA LEU A 607 -25.51 58.71 30.71
C LEU A 607 -26.64 59.70 30.38
N ASP A 608 -26.45 60.98 30.72
CA ASP A 608 -27.28 62.08 30.20
C ASP A 608 -26.89 62.43 28.75
N ASP A 609 -27.72 63.22 28.06
CA ASP A 609 -27.50 63.59 26.66
C ASP A 609 -26.15 64.30 26.42
N GLU A 610 -25.70 65.14 27.36
CA GLU A 610 -24.43 65.87 27.24
C GLU A 610 -23.23 64.92 27.36
N SER A 611 -23.23 64.04 28.36
CA SER A 611 -22.20 63.03 28.60
C SER A 611 -22.16 61.98 27.49
N ARG A 612 -23.33 61.57 26.97
CA ARG A 612 -23.45 60.67 25.82
C ARG A 612 -22.87 61.29 24.56
N ASN A 613 -23.22 62.54 24.23
CA ASN A 613 -22.72 63.23 23.04
C ASN A 613 -21.21 63.48 23.12
N LYS A 614 -20.69 63.77 24.31
CA LYS A 614 -19.25 63.89 24.56
C LYS A 614 -18.53 62.56 24.33
N LEU A 615 -19.01 61.46 24.92
CA LEU A 615 -18.45 60.12 24.73
C LEU A 615 -18.51 59.70 23.26
N ALA A 616 -19.64 59.91 22.57
CA ALA A 616 -19.77 59.61 21.15
C ALA A 616 -18.78 60.42 20.30
N SER A 617 -18.53 61.70 20.62
CA SER A 617 -17.54 62.53 19.92
C SER A 617 -16.10 62.07 20.17
N GLU A 618 -15.78 61.61 21.38
CA GLU A 618 -14.47 61.03 21.71
C GLU A 618 -14.24 59.70 20.97
N LEU A 619 -15.26 58.84 20.88
CA LEU A 619 -15.23 57.58 20.13
C LEU A 619 -15.13 57.82 18.62
N GLU A 620 -15.88 58.79 18.09
CA GLU A 620 -15.82 59.20 16.67
C GLU A 620 -14.41 59.69 16.31
N LYS A 621 -13.82 60.57 17.12
CA LYS A 621 -12.45 61.04 16.92
C LYS A 621 -11.44 59.88 16.97
N TYR A 622 -11.59 58.98 17.94
CA TYR A 622 -10.69 57.83 18.05
C TYR A 622 -10.81 56.90 16.83
N TYR A 623 -12.02 56.70 16.30
CA TYR A 623 -12.24 55.96 15.05
C TYR A 623 -11.54 56.63 13.86
N GLU A 624 -11.75 57.93 13.67
CA GLU A 624 -11.17 58.72 12.57
C GLU A 624 -9.63 58.66 12.57
N ASP A 625 -9.01 58.80 13.75
CA ASP A 625 -7.55 58.80 13.90
C ASP A 625 -6.92 57.41 13.73
N ASN A 626 -7.62 56.32 14.09
CA ASN A 626 -6.99 55.00 14.30
C ASN A 626 -7.59 53.83 13.51
N LEU A 627 -8.84 53.93 13.03
CA LEU A 627 -9.56 52.83 12.38
C LEU A 627 -10.01 53.14 10.95
N LYS A 628 -10.26 54.42 10.63
CA LYS A 628 -10.80 54.85 9.34
C LYS A 628 -9.94 54.42 8.14
N SER A 629 -8.64 54.67 8.18
CA SER A 629 -7.72 54.31 7.08
C SER A 629 -7.75 52.80 6.78
N SER A 630 -7.78 51.97 7.82
CA SER A 630 -7.92 50.52 7.69
C SER A 630 -9.28 50.12 7.11
N SER A 631 -10.36 50.74 7.59
CA SER A 631 -11.72 50.51 7.06
C SER A 631 -11.84 50.87 5.59
N GLU A 632 -11.38 52.06 5.18
CA GLU A 632 -11.45 52.54 3.79
C GLU A 632 -10.57 51.68 2.88
N SER A 633 -9.38 51.27 3.34
CA SER A 633 -8.50 50.39 2.56
C SER A 633 -9.13 49.02 2.31
N LEU A 634 -9.81 48.44 3.32
CA LEU A 634 -10.51 47.16 3.19
C LEU A 634 -11.76 47.26 2.30
N LEU A 635 -12.57 48.31 2.46
CA LEU A 635 -13.78 48.51 1.67
C LEU A 635 -13.46 48.82 0.20
N ASN A 636 -12.47 49.68 -0.09
CA ASN A 636 -12.05 49.97 -1.46
C ASN A 636 -11.54 48.73 -2.21
N LEU A 637 -10.86 47.81 -1.51
CA LEU A 637 -10.50 46.51 -2.05
C LEU A 637 -11.73 45.65 -2.33
N SER A 638 -12.64 45.58 -1.35
CA SER A 638 -13.89 44.83 -1.43
C SER A 638 -14.74 45.25 -2.63
N ASP A 639 -14.85 46.56 -2.86
CA ASP A 639 -15.63 47.16 -3.94
C ASP A 639 -14.95 47.01 -5.30
N LYS A 640 -13.62 47.05 -5.36
CA LYS A 640 -12.86 46.91 -6.61
C LYS A 640 -12.97 45.51 -7.22
N TYR A 641 -13.08 44.47 -6.38
CA TYR A 641 -13.06 43.08 -6.84
C TYR A 641 -14.38 42.32 -6.62
N ASP A 642 -15.42 43.01 -6.16
CA ASP A 642 -16.79 42.50 -6.09
C ASP A 642 -16.95 41.33 -5.09
N ASN A 643 -16.35 41.48 -3.89
CA ASN A 643 -16.70 40.77 -2.67
C ASN A 643 -16.57 39.23 -2.65
N LYS A 644 -15.52 38.63 -3.24
CA LYS A 644 -15.38 37.16 -3.19
C LYS A 644 -14.58 36.62 -2.01
N ILE A 645 -13.71 37.40 -1.36
CA ILE A 645 -13.15 37.07 -0.05
C ILE A 645 -14.01 37.68 1.07
N SER A 646 -14.92 36.88 1.63
CA SER A 646 -15.90 37.33 2.63
C SER A 646 -15.27 37.88 3.91
N SER A 647 -14.09 37.38 4.31
CA SER A 647 -13.37 37.83 5.51
C SER A 647 -12.91 39.29 5.40
N ILE A 648 -12.41 39.72 4.23
CA ILE A 648 -12.01 41.11 3.95
C ILE A 648 -13.22 42.05 4.02
N LYS A 649 -14.31 41.69 3.32
CA LYS A 649 -15.55 42.47 3.31
C LYS A 649 -16.16 42.61 4.69
N ASN A 650 -16.28 41.49 5.42
CA ASN A 650 -16.89 41.45 6.74
C ASN A 650 -16.10 42.31 7.73
N LEU A 651 -14.77 42.26 7.68
CA LEU A 651 -13.92 43.10 8.53
C LEU A 651 -14.10 44.59 8.21
N GLY A 652 -14.04 44.97 6.92
CA GLY A 652 -14.26 46.35 6.49
C GLY A 652 -15.63 46.91 6.89
N ASN A 653 -16.69 46.12 6.69
CA ASN A 653 -18.06 46.50 7.05
C ASN A 653 -18.24 46.63 8.56
N LYS A 654 -17.75 45.67 9.36
CA LYS A 654 -17.87 45.70 10.82
C LYS A 654 -17.14 46.91 11.41
N ILE A 655 -15.99 47.29 10.86
CA ILE A 655 -15.29 48.52 11.25
C ILE A 655 -16.13 49.74 10.85
N SER A 656 -16.64 49.81 9.62
CA SER A 656 -17.47 50.94 9.15
C SER A 656 -18.74 51.14 9.98
N TYR A 657 -19.43 50.06 10.34
CA TYR A 657 -20.66 50.12 11.16
C TYR A 657 -20.41 50.71 12.54
N ILE A 658 -19.21 50.58 13.12
CA ILE A 658 -18.87 51.25 14.39
C ILE A 658 -19.04 52.77 14.23
N LEU A 659 -18.51 53.37 13.16
CA LEU A 659 -18.65 54.81 12.92
C LEU A 659 -20.10 55.23 12.67
N GLU A 660 -20.86 54.45 11.90
CA GLU A 660 -22.28 54.72 11.63
C GLU A 660 -23.11 54.66 12.92
N THR A 661 -22.89 53.66 13.76
CA THR A 661 -23.58 53.53 15.05
C THR A 661 -23.19 54.66 16.00
N ILE A 662 -21.91 55.08 16.04
CA ILE A 662 -21.48 56.25 16.84
C ILE A 662 -22.15 57.54 16.39
N LYS A 663 -22.25 57.78 15.08
CA LYS A 663 -22.96 58.95 14.53
C LYS A 663 -24.44 58.93 14.87
N THR A 664 -25.06 57.74 14.87
CA THR A 664 -26.44 57.56 15.32
C THR A 664 -26.61 57.90 16.81
N ILE A 665 -25.70 57.45 17.67
CA ILE A 665 -25.71 57.79 19.11
C ILE A 665 -25.54 59.31 19.33
N LYS A 666 -24.62 59.94 18.59
CA LYS A 666 -24.35 61.38 18.69
C LYS A 666 -25.54 62.26 18.27
N ASN A 667 -26.29 61.82 17.26
CA ASN A 667 -27.40 62.59 16.68
C ASN A 667 -28.78 62.22 17.26
N TYR A 668 -28.84 61.27 18.19
CA TYR A 668 -30.09 60.81 18.80
C TYR A 668 -30.78 61.92 19.59
N LYS A 669 -32.10 62.10 19.38
CA LYS A 669 -32.95 63.03 20.15
C LYS A 669 -34.05 62.25 20.85
N GLU A 670 -34.30 62.54 22.13
CA GLU A 670 -35.37 61.88 22.92
C GLU A 670 -36.78 62.02 22.29
N SER A 671 -37.02 63.05 21.46
CA SER A 671 -38.27 63.22 20.72
C SER A 671 -38.56 62.12 19.68
N ASP A 672 -37.58 61.27 19.37
CA ASP A 672 -37.68 60.15 18.41
C ASP A 672 -38.20 58.84 19.05
N GLU A 673 -38.73 58.90 20.29
CA GLU A 673 -39.30 57.74 21.00
C GLU A 673 -40.57 57.17 20.37
N ASN A 674 -41.31 57.96 19.56
CA ASN A 674 -42.58 57.50 18.97
C ASN A 674 -42.42 57.08 17.50
N SER A 675 -41.73 55.96 17.30
CA SER A 675 -41.91 55.14 16.10
C SER A 675 -41.58 53.69 16.45
N PHE A 676 -42.62 52.88 16.42
CA PHE A 676 -42.69 51.44 16.63
C PHE A 676 -42.02 50.72 15.45
N ASP A 677 -41.11 49.79 15.72
CA ASP A 677 -41.03 48.47 15.04
C ASP A 677 -40.00 47.60 15.75
N ASP A 678 -40.50 46.81 16.71
CA ASP A 678 -39.73 45.97 17.63
C ASP A 678 -40.04 44.49 17.33
N TRP A 679 -39.90 44.09 16.06
CA TRP A 679 -40.14 42.69 15.66
C TRP A 679 -38.89 41.79 15.81
N TYR A 680 -37.68 42.38 15.85
CA TYR A 680 -36.43 41.59 15.87
C TYR A 680 -35.91 41.24 17.28
N TYR A 681 -36.53 41.76 18.35
CA TYR A 681 -36.02 41.65 19.73
C TYR A 681 -36.70 40.58 20.60
N TRP A 682 -37.56 39.73 20.02
CA TRP A 682 -38.27 38.71 20.80
C TRP A 682 -37.49 37.39 20.94
N GLU A 683 -36.46 37.14 20.13
CA GLU A 683 -35.79 35.83 20.10
C GLU A 683 -34.55 35.72 21.01
N TYR A 684 -33.96 36.84 21.46
CA TYR A 684 -32.72 36.81 22.25
C TYR A 684 -32.94 36.91 23.78
N ASN A 685 -34.14 37.27 24.25
CA ASN A 685 -34.40 37.52 25.69
C ASN A 685 -35.63 36.78 26.21
N TYR A 686 -35.67 35.46 26.06
CA TYR A 686 -36.76 34.66 26.64
C TYR A 686 -36.62 34.42 28.17
N ASN A 687 -35.60 34.95 28.85
CA ASN A 687 -35.35 34.61 30.26
C ASN A 687 -35.03 35.78 31.20
N ASN A 688 -35.47 37.02 30.93
CA ASN A 688 -35.44 38.08 31.96
C ASN A 688 -36.62 39.06 31.88
N SER A 689 -37.13 39.39 33.06
CA SER A 689 -38.31 40.19 33.43
C SER A 689 -38.64 41.43 32.55
N PRO A 690 -39.91 41.68 32.22
CA PRO A 690 -40.35 42.80 31.38
C PRO A 690 -40.55 44.10 32.18
N ASN A 691 -39.47 44.63 32.76
CA ASN A 691 -39.49 45.96 33.39
C ASN A 691 -38.11 46.62 33.38
N SER A 692 -37.66 47.04 32.20
CA SER A 692 -36.79 48.19 32.07
C SER A 692 -37.11 48.89 30.75
N LYS A 693 -37.18 50.23 30.77
CA LYS A 693 -37.04 51.04 29.55
C LYS A 693 -35.67 50.69 28.96
N SER A 694 -35.61 49.76 28.01
CA SER A 694 -34.37 49.51 27.27
C SER A 694 -34.10 50.75 26.42
N ASN A 695 -33.20 51.59 26.91
CA ASN A 695 -32.83 52.84 26.27
C ASN A 695 -32.22 52.48 24.88
N LYS A 696 -32.77 52.98 23.76
CA LYS A 696 -32.26 52.68 22.40
C LYS A 696 -30.75 52.94 22.28
N ILE A 697 -30.22 53.86 23.08
CA ILE A 697 -28.79 54.16 23.21
C ILE A 697 -27.98 52.97 23.76
N GLU A 698 -28.47 52.28 24.79
CA GLU A 698 -27.81 51.09 25.35
C GLU A 698 -27.71 49.98 24.30
N ARG A 699 -28.72 49.83 23.45
CA ARG A 699 -28.70 48.91 22.31
C ARG A 699 -27.59 49.25 21.33
N TYR A 700 -27.48 50.50 20.90
CA TYR A 700 -26.43 50.92 19.96
C TYR A 700 -25.01 50.74 20.52
N PHE A 701 -24.80 50.99 21.82
CA PHE A 701 -23.51 50.69 22.44
C PHE A 701 -23.22 49.17 22.51
N LYS A 702 -24.23 48.35 22.82
CA LYS A 702 -24.10 46.88 22.77
C LYS A 702 -23.84 46.34 21.36
N GLU A 703 -24.42 46.97 20.33
CA GLU A 703 -24.11 46.66 18.92
C GLU A 703 -22.64 46.95 18.60
N ILE A 704 -22.10 48.10 19.03
CA ILE A 704 -20.67 48.43 18.88
C ILE A 704 -19.81 47.39 19.63
N GLU A 705 -20.16 47.02 20.86
CA GLU A 705 -19.46 45.96 21.61
C GLU A 705 -19.48 44.63 20.85
N GLY A 706 -20.61 44.26 20.25
CA GLY A 706 -20.74 43.11 19.37
C GLY A 706 -19.76 43.16 18.19
N TYR A 707 -19.73 44.27 17.45
CA TYR A 707 -18.79 44.45 16.34
C TYR A 707 -17.33 44.38 16.79
N LEU A 708 -16.97 45.00 17.91
CA LEU A 708 -15.61 44.95 18.46
C LEU A 708 -15.22 43.53 18.91
N ASN A 709 -16.17 42.70 19.33
CA ASN A 709 -15.92 41.31 19.69
C ASN A 709 -15.73 40.41 18.46
N ASP A 710 -16.40 40.70 17.35
CA ASP A 710 -16.24 39.97 16.09
C ASP A 710 -14.88 40.27 15.40
N ILE A 711 -14.40 41.52 15.47
CA ILE A 711 -13.23 41.99 14.71
C ILE A 711 -11.95 41.13 14.93
N PRO A 712 -11.53 40.78 16.16
CA PRO A 712 -10.35 39.93 16.38
C PRO A 712 -10.45 38.55 15.70
N TYR A 713 -11.66 37.96 15.67
CA TYR A 713 -11.89 36.70 14.97
C TYR A 713 -11.72 36.87 13.45
N LEU A 714 -12.30 37.95 12.89
CA LEU A 714 -12.17 38.28 11.48
C LEU A 714 -10.72 38.58 11.07
N ILE A 715 -9.93 39.23 11.93
CA ILE A 715 -8.49 39.44 11.69
C ILE A 715 -7.74 38.10 11.64
N LYS A 716 -8.06 37.16 12.55
CA LYS A 716 -7.48 35.82 12.53
C LYS A 716 -7.87 35.03 11.28
N GLU A 717 -9.13 35.12 10.87
CA GLU A 717 -9.62 34.51 9.62
C GLU A 717 -8.88 35.05 8.40
N LEU A 718 -8.67 36.37 8.36
CA LEU A 718 -7.96 37.08 7.32
C LEU A 718 -6.45 36.77 7.30
N LYS A 719 -5.79 36.63 8.46
CA LYS A 719 -4.39 36.17 8.57
C LYS A 719 -4.18 34.76 8.01
N ASN A 720 -5.25 33.94 7.99
CA ASN A 720 -5.21 32.58 7.44
C ASN A 720 -5.55 32.52 5.95
N GLU A 721 -5.89 33.65 5.30
CA GLU A 721 -6.09 33.70 3.85
C GLU A 721 -4.75 33.61 3.12
N ASN A 722 -4.52 32.51 2.41
CA ASN A 722 -3.33 32.28 1.61
C ASN A 722 -3.67 31.43 0.37
N GLU A 723 -2.71 31.26 -0.55
CA GLU A 723 -2.96 30.49 -1.79
C GLU A 723 -3.32 29.02 -1.48
N GLU A 724 -2.80 28.44 -0.40
CA GLU A 724 -3.12 27.06 0.00
C GLU A 724 -4.57 26.91 0.49
N LYS A 725 -5.07 27.86 1.28
CA LYS A 725 -6.46 27.88 1.74
C LYS A 725 -7.42 28.03 0.55
N LEU A 726 -7.11 28.93 -0.39
CA LEU A 726 -7.86 29.06 -1.64
C LEU A 726 -7.87 27.75 -2.44
N ASP A 727 -6.72 27.07 -2.57
CA ASP A 727 -6.64 25.80 -3.29
C ASP A 727 -7.48 24.71 -2.60
N ILE A 728 -7.46 24.64 -1.27
CA ILE A 728 -8.30 23.72 -0.48
C ILE A 728 -9.80 24.03 -0.62
N GLU A 729 -10.18 25.31 -0.61
CA GLU A 729 -11.58 25.73 -0.82
C GLU A 729 -12.04 25.40 -2.24
N LEU A 730 -11.22 25.69 -3.25
CA LEU A 730 -11.50 25.34 -4.63
C LEU A 730 -11.65 23.83 -4.80
N ILE A 731 -10.79 23.02 -4.19
CA ILE A 731 -10.93 21.55 -4.21
C ILE A 731 -12.27 21.12 -3.61
N LYS A 732 -12.68 21.71 -2.48
CA LYS A 732 -13.99 21.40 -1.85
C LYS A 732 -15.16 21.78 -2.75
N GLU A 733 -15.12 22.98 -3.35
CA GLU A 733 -16.15 23.45 -4.28
C GLU A 733 -16.21 22.55 -5.53
N LEU A 734 -15.07 22.19 -6.12
CA LEU A 734 -14.99 21.31 -7.29
C LEU A 734 -15.47 19.90 -6.99
N LYS A 735 -15.19 19.36 -5.79
CA LYS A 735 -15.68 18.04 -5.36
C LYS A 735 -17.19 18.05 -5.07
N ALA A 736 -17.79 19.19 -4.73
CA ALA A 736 -19.21 19.32 -4.41
C ALA A 736 -20.14 19.42 -5.65
N LEU A 737 -19.59 19.45 -6.87
CA LEU A 737 -20.34 19.63 -8.12
C LEU A 737 -21.12 18.40 -8.62
N GLU A 738 -21.05 17.29 -7.89
CA GLU A 738 -21.54 15.92 -8.11
C GLU A 738 -22.95 15.73 -8.75
N ASN A 739 -23.77 16.78 -8.79
CA ASN A 739 -25.17 16.71 -9.20
C ASN A 739 -25.57 17.56 -10.41
N ARG A 740 -24.71 18.44 -10.93
CA ARG A 740 -25.02 19.26 -12.11
C ARG A 740 -24.48 18.64 -13.39
N LYS A 741 -25.32 18.60 -14.42
CA LYS A 741 -25.07 17.93 -15.72
C LYS A 741 -23.89 18.52 -16.52
N ASP A 742 -23.31 19.64 -16.08
CA ASP A 742 -22.45 20.51 -16.88
C ASP A 742 -20.97 20.57 -16.45
N ILE A 743 -20.51 19.73 -15.52
CA ILE A 743 -19.08 19.69 -15.14
C ILE A 743 -18.71 18.25 -14.82
N PHE A 744 -18.01 17.66 -15.78
CA PHE A 744 -17.55 16.29 -15.80
C PHE A 744 -16.35 16.15 -14.84
N ASP A 745 -16.70 15.99 -13.57
CA ASP A 745 -15.93 15.59 -12.39
C ASP A 745 -14.43 15.87 -12.42
N TYR A 746 -14.00 16.87 -11.65
CA TYR A 746 -12.61 17.11 -11.30
C TYR A 746 -11.88 15.82 -10.86
N LYS A 747 -12.58 14.90 -10.19
CA LYS A 747 -12.10 13.57 -9.82
C LYS A 747 -11.83 12.66 -11.04
N GLU A 748 -12.64 12.73 -12.09
CA GLU A 748 -12.39 11.99 -13.34
C GLU A 748 -11.16 12.56 -14.06
N LEU A 749 -11.02 13.88 -14.15
CA LEU A 749 -9.81 14.48 -14.69
C LEU A 749 -8.57 14.08 -13.87
N HIS A 750 -8.66 14.13 -12.54
CA HIS A 750 -7.61 13.64 -11.65
C HIS A 750 -7.23 12.18 -11.96
N SER A 751 -8.22 11.29 -12.10
CA SER A 751 -8.01 9.86 -12.40
C SER A 751 -7.39 9.60 -13.78
N ILE A 752 -7.64 10.47 -14.76
CA ILE A 752 -7.04 10.37 -16.09
C ILE A 752 -5.58 10.85 -16.07
N LEU A 753 -5.27 11.86 -15.25
CA LEU A 753 -3.94 12.44 -15.17
C LEU A 753 -2.98 11.64 -14.29
N TYR A 754 -3.45 11.14 -13.15
CA TYR A 754 -2.57 10.51 -12.16
C TYR A 754 -2.80 9.02 -12.03
N TYR A 755 -1.71 8.30 -11.77
CA TYR A 755 -1.74 6.94 -11.26
C TYR A 755 -2.46 6.93 -9.92
N THR A 756 -3.33 5.94 -9.79
CA THR A 756 -3.88 5.52 -8.51
C THR A 756 -2.77 4.95 -7.63
N GLN A 757 -2.96 4.92 -6.31
CA GLN A 757 -1.96 4.41 -5.36
C GLN A 757 -1.44 3.00 -5.72
N ARG A 758 -2.32 2.12 -6.22
CA ARG A 758 -1.93 0.78 -6.71
C ARG A 758 -1.07 0.81 -7.97
N GLN A 759 -1.36 1.71 -8.90
CA GLN A 759 -0.55 1.86 -10.10
C GLN A 759 0.83 2.46 -9.77
N GLU A 760 0.91 3.33 -8.77
CA GLU A 760 2.19 3.81 -8.24
C GLU A 760 2.99 2.68 -7.59
N GLU A 761 2.32 1.82 -6.82
CA GLU A 761 2.94 0.61 -6.26
C GLU A 761 3.45 -0.32 -7.39
N VAL A 762 2.64 -0.58 -8.42
CA VAL A 762 3.08 -1.32 -9.62
C VAL A 762 4.33 -0.69 -10.25
N LEU A 763 4.34 0.64 -10.44
CA LEU A 763 5.47 1.35 -11.03
C LEU A 763 6.74 1.19 -10.19
N LYS A 764 6.62 1.34 -8.86
CA LYS A 764 7.74 1.20 -7.93
C LYS A 764 8.32 -0.22 -7.93
N GLU A 765 7.45 -1.24 -7.95
CA GLU A 765 7.84 -2.64 -7.99
C GLU A 765 8.50 -3.00 -9.34
N LEU A 766 8.06 -2.39 -10.44
CA LEU A 766 8.70 -2.51 -11.76
C LEU A 766 10.06 -1.80 -11.79
N GLN A 767 10.17 -0.57 -11.26
CA GLN A 767 11.42 0.17 -11.15
C GLN A 767 12.46 -0.61 -10.33
N THR A 768 12.04 -1.29 -9.26
CA THR A 768 12.92 -2.15 -8.45
C THR A 768 13.57 -3.24 -9.31
N LEU A 769 12.77 -3.95 -10.12
CA LEU A 769 13.25 -4.99 -11.01
C LEU A 769 14.14 -4.43 -12.14
N ILE A 770 13.75 -3.30 -12.74
CA ILE A 770 14.55 -2.62 -13.77
C ILE A 770 15.91 -2.19 -13.20
N ASN A 771 15.94 -1.63 -11.99
CA ASN A 771 17.15 -1.19 -11.31
C ASN A 771 18.10 -2.36 -11.01
N GLN A 772 17.57 -3.54 -10.66
CA GLN A 772 18.37 -4.76 -10.49
C GLN A 772 19.03 -5.21 -11.80
N VAL A 773 18.35 -5.05 -12.93
CA VAL A 773 18.90 -5.39 -14.26
C VAL A 773 19.88 -4.34 -14.76
N GLN A 774 19.61 -3.06 -14.51
CA GLN A 774 20.39 -1.96 -15.06
C GLN A 774 21.57 -1.57 -14.17
N ASN A 775 21.34 -1.25 -12.90
CA ASN A 775 22.34 -0.61 -12.05
C ASN A 775 22.98 -1.57 -11.04
N LYS A 776 22.23 -2.57 -10.55
CA LYS A 776 22.71 -3.55 -9.55
C LYS A 776 23.04 -4.92 -10.14
N ASN A 777 23.27 -5.02 -11.45
CA ASN A 777 23.42 -6.31 -12.10
C ASN A 777 24.76 -6.99 -11.75
N ILE A 778 24.69 -8.23 -11.25
CA ILE A 778 25.87 -9.00 -10.79
C ILE A 778 26.95 -9.19 -11.88
N TYR A 779 26.57 -9.28 -13.17
CA TYR A 779 27.53 -9.51 -14.24
C TYR A 779 28.52 -8.36 -14.44
N SER A 780 28.17 -7.13 -14.06
CA SER A 780 29.09 -5.99 -14.15
C SER A 780 30.21 -6.02 -13.08
N ARG A 781 30.26 -7.07 -12.25
CA ARG A 781 31.32 -7.32 -11.24
C ARG A 781 32.30 -8.40 -11.65
N LEU A 782 31.97 -9.21 -12.66
CA LEU A 782 32.73 -10.38 -13.06
C LEU A 782 34.16 -10.04 -13.49
N ASN A 783 34.30 -8.98 -14.29
CA ASN A 783 35.59 -8.42 -14.72
C ASN A 783 36.52 -8.08 -13.55
N LYS A 784 35.96 -7.54 -12.45
CA LYS A 784 36.75 -7.16 -11.27
C LYS A 784 37.23 -8.39 -10.51
N VAL A 785 36.40 -9.43 -10.38
CA VAL A 785 36.80 -10.72 -9.79
C VAL A 785 37.97 -11.34 -10.57
N ALA A 786 37.86 -11.42 -11.90
CA ALA A 786 38.93 -11.94 -12.75
C ALA A 786 40.20 -11.07 -12.70
N LYS A 787 40.06 -9.74 -12.63
CA LYS A 787 41.19 -8.81 -12.48
C LYS A 787 41.93 -9.02 -11.16
N ASP A 788 41.22 -9.21 -10.06
CA ASP A 788 41.85 -9.41 -8.75
C ASP A 788 42.55 -10.77 -8.69
N GLU A 789 41.96 -11.79 -9.30
CA GLU A 789 42.56 -13.12 -9.52
C GLU A 789 43.93 -13.03 -10.24
N ILE A 790 43.99 -12.47 -11.46
CA ILE A 790 45.25 -12.37 -12.23
C ILE A 790 46.28 -11.45 -11.58
N SER A 791 45.86 -10.48 -10.76
CA SER A 791 46.77 -9.52 -10.12
C SER A 791 47.74 -10.19 -9.13
N THR A 792 47.39 -11.39 -8.65
CA THR A 792 48.26 -12.25 -7.83
C THR A 792 49.59 -12.56 -8.54
N PHE A 793 49.61 -12.63 -9.89
CA PHE A 793 50.85 -12.82 -10.67
C PHE A 793 51.82 -11.66 -10.55
N THR A 794 51.32 -10.44 -10.36
CA THR A 794 52.17 -9.28 -10.25
C THR A 794 52.87 -9.24 -8.89
N SER A 795 52.19 -9.63 -7.80
CA SER A 795 52.76 -9.52 -6.45
C SER A 795 53.80 -10.59 -6.14
N ILE A 796 53.53 -11.84 -6.52
CA ILE A 796 54.35 -13.01 -6.15
C ILE A 796 55.86 -12.83 -6.46
N PRO A 797 56.29 -12.46 -7.68
CA PRO A 797 57.70 -12.34 -8.03
C PRO A 797 58.49 -11.29 -7.23
N PHE A 798 57.83 -10.19 -6.83
CA PHE A 798 58.48 -9.08 -6.10
C PHE A 798 58.73 -9.39 -4.63
N ASP A 799 58.03 -10.38 -4.08
CA ASP A 799 58.11 -10.76 -2.66
C ASP A 799 59.07 -11.94 -2.44
N ILE A 800 59.78 -12.40 -3.49
CA ILE A 800 60.86 -13.38 -3.40
C ILE A 800 62.16 -12.69 -2.96
N ASN A 801 62.66 -13.09 -1.79
CA ASN A 801 63.88 -12.56 -1.18
C ASN A 801 65.14 -13.23 -1.78
N ASN A 802 65.88 -12.49 -2.61
CA ASN A 802 66.97 -13.03 -3.43
C ASN A 802 68.36 -12.70 -2.87
N ASP A 803 68.77 -13.39 -1.80
CA ASP A 803 70.17 -13.49 -1.39
C ASP A 803 70.85 -14.65 -2.13
N PHE A 804 71.32 -14.45 -3.36
CA PHE A 804 72.10 -15.49 -4.07
C PHE A 804 73.58 -15.33 -3.78
N SER A 805 74.13 -16.19 -2.93
CA SER A 805 75.58 -16.27 -2.74
C SER A 805 76.19 -17.62 -3.14
N VAL A 806 75.39 -18.69 -3.38
CA VAL A 806 75.94 -20.04 -3.65
C VAL A 806 75.18 -20.90 -4.68
N ASN A 807 73.84 -20.90 -4.72
CA ASN A 807 73.02 -21.83 -5.54
C ASN A 807 72.19 -21.12 -6.63
N LYS A 808 72.10 -21.71 -7.82
CA LYS A 808 71.58 -21.07 -9.05
C LYS A 808 70.11 -21.36 -9.38
N ASN A 809 69.48 -22.35 -8.72
CA ASN A 809 68.10 -22.74 -8.96
C ASN A 809 67.25 -22.60 -7.69
N TYR A 810 65.99 -22.21 -7.87
CA TYR A 810 65.04 -21.99 -6.80
C TYR A 810 63.65 -22.50 -7.17
N VAL A 811 63.08 -23.36 -6.33
CA VAL A 811 61.68 -23.79 -6.43
C VAL A 811 60.92 -23.26 -5.22
N HIS A 812 59.75 -22.67 -5.45
CA HIS A 812 58.95 -22.04 -4.40
C HIS A 812 57.48 -22.18 -4.69
N GLY A 813 56.66 -22.32 -3.66
CA GLY A 813 55.22 -22.33 -3.82
C GLY A 813 54.52 -21.78 -2.59
N GLY A 814 53.23 -21.53 -2.74
CA GLY A 814 52.44 -20.99 -1.64
C GLY A 814 50.94 -21.05 -1.90
N SER A 815 50.19 -20.79 -0.83
CA SER A 815 48.75 -20.62 -0.87
C SER A 815 48.38 -19.27 -0.28
N ILE A 816 47.48 -18.54 -0.92
CA ILE A 816 47.03 -17.20 -0.57
C ILE A 816 45.51 -17.21 -0.40
N LEU A 817 45.03 -16.69 0.73
CA LEU A 817 43.64 -16.36 0.95
C LEU A 817 43.47 -14.84 0.90
N THR A 818 42.65 -14.38 -0.03
CA THR A 818 42.28 -12.99 -0.18
C THR A 818 40.81 -12.82 0.18
N LYS A 819 40.49 -11.90 1.08
CA LYS A 819 39.12 -11.49 1.41
C LYS A 819 38.88 -10.08 0.89
N ASN A 820 37.92 -9.94 -0.01
CA ASN A 820 37.49 -8.69 -0.62
C ASN A 820 36.16 -8.24 -0.01
N SER A 821 36.07 -6.97 0.35
CA SER A 821 34.82 -6.31 0.69
C SER A 821 34.75 -4.98 -0.03
N TYR A 822 33.77 -4.86 -0.91
CA TYR A 822 33.31 -3.63 -1.56
C TYR A 822 31.99 -3.20 -0.92
N ASP A 823 31.55 -1.96 -1.13
CA ASP A 823 30.32 -1.42 -0.53
C ASP A 823 29.06 -2.29 -0.63
N SER A 824 28.88 -3.01 -1.74
CA SER A 824 27.71 -3.87 -1.97
C SER A 824 28.06 -5.27 -2.46
N PHE A 825 29.34 -5.66 -2.38
CA PHE A 825 29.85 -6.94 -2.87
C PHE A 825 30.97 -7.43 -1.98
N LYS A 826 30.98 -8.71 -1.61
CA LYS A 826 32.10 -9.27 -0.85
C LYS A 826 32.39 -10.68 -1.31
N GLY A 827 33.59 -11.16 -1.04
CA GLY A 827 33.95 -12.53 -1.36
C GLY A 827 35.38 -12.85 -1.06
N ASN A 828 35.74 -14.10 -1.34
CA ASN A 828 37.06 -14.61 -1.08
C ASN A 828 37.65 -15.23 -2.35
N ILE A 829 38.97 -15.10 -2.50
CA ILE A 829 39.76 -15.77 -3.52
C ILE A 829 40.79 -16.63 -2.78
N TYR A 830 40.83 -17.92 -3.09
CA TYR A 830 41.86 -18.83 -2.61
C TYR A 830 42.75 -19.21 -3.79
N SER A 831 44.02 -18.85 -3.74
CA SER A 831 44.99 -19.07 -4.81
C SER A 831 46.12 -19.99 -4.35
N GLY A 832 46.54 -20.91 -5.20
CA GLY A 832 47.75 -21.71 -5.02
C GLY A 832 48.71 -21.51 -6.19
N TYR A 833 50.00 -21.44 -5.92
CA TYR A 833 51.01 -21.20 -6.96
C TYR A 833 52.31 -21.96 -6.71
N GLY A 834 53.04 -22.21 -7.79
CA GLY A 834 54.40 -22.74 -7.82
C GLY A 834 55.26 -21.96 -8.80
N ILE A 835 56.54 -21.81 -8.46
CA ILE A 835 57.55 -21.04 -9.16
C ILE A 835 58.81 -21.88 -9.32
N TYR A 836 59.42 -21.81 -10.49
CA TYR A 836 60.78 -22.24 -10.74
C TYR A 836 61.58 -21.05 -11.27
N GLU A 837 62.66 -20.67 -10.59
CA GLU A 837 63.57 -19.59 -11.00
C GLU A 837 64.99 -20.14 -11.19
N THR A 838 65.64 -19.74 -12.28
CA THR A 838 67.03 -20.10 -12.62
C THR A 838 67.82 -18.86 -13.03
N GLU A 839 69.10 -18.81 -12.67
CA GLU A 839 70.01 -17.74 -13.08
C GLU A 839 70.72 -18.07 -14.41
N ILE A 840 70.68 -17.15 -15.38
CA ILE A 840 71.38 -17.21 -16.67
C ILE A 840 71.98 -15.83 -16.97
N ASN A 841 73.31 -15.74 -17.13
CA ASN A 841 74.03 -14.50 -17.48
C ASN A 841 73.66 -13.28 -16.59
N ASN A 842 73.71 -13.44 -15.26
CA ASN A 842 73.33 -12.41 -14.26
C ASN A 842 71.87 -11.91 -14.36
N MET A 843 70.99 -12.68 -15.03
CA MET A 843 69.55 -12.45 -15.06
C MET A 843 68.83 -13.69 -14.55
N ASN A 844 67.80 -13.50 -13.73
CA ASN A 844 67.00 -14.63 -13.25
C ASN A 844 65.75 -14.75 -14.09
N PHE A 845 65.49 -15.95 -14.60
CA PHE A 845 64.28 -16.29 -15.33
C PHE A 845 63.40 -17.17 -14.46
N GLY A 846 62.17 -16.72 -14.22
CA GLY A 846 61.18 -17.42 -13.43
C GLY A 846 59.99 -17.86 -14.27
N PHE A 847 59.48 -19.04 -13.97
CA PHE A 847 58.24 -19.58 -14.50
C PHE A 847 57.25 -19.81 -13.37
N ILE A 848 55.99 -19.41 -13.55
CA ILE A 848 54.93 -19.47 -12.55
C ILE A 848 53.75 -20.26 -13.11
N ILE A 849 53.25 -21.21 -12.32
CA ILE A 849 52.00 -21.95 -12.58
C ILE A 849 51.13 -21.91 -11.33
N GLY A 850 49.83 -21.83 -11.48
CA GLY A 850 48.92 -21.84 -10.34
C GLY A 850 47.46 -21.91 -10.74
N GLY A 851 46.59 -21.76 -9.73
CA GLY A 851 45.15 -21.65 -9.92
C GLY A 851 44.48 -21.00 -8.73
N ALA A 852 43.23 -20.59 -8.90
CA ALA A 852 42.41 -20.08 -7.82
C ALA A 852 40.98 -20.57 -7.87
N THR A 853 40.33 -20.51 -6.71
CA THR A 853 38.87 -20.60 -6.59
C THR A 853 38.36 -19.33 -5.96
N SER A 854 37.28 -18.77 -6.51
CA SER A 854 36.65 -17.56 -5.98
C SER A 854 35.18 -17.77 -5.65
N ASN A 855 34.71 -17.07 -4.64
CA ASN A 855 33.32 -17.10 -4.22
C ASN A 855 32.95 -15.74 -3.66
N HIS A 856 32.08 -15.04 -4.39
CA HIS A 856 31.64 -13.69 -4.07
C HIS A 856 30.11 -13.58 -4.11
N ASN A 857 29.55 -12.73 -3.26
CA ASN A 857 28.13 -12.49 -3.14
C ASN A 857 27.80 -11.03 -2.87
N GLU A 858 26.58 -10.64 -3.21
CA GLU A 858 26.02 -9.34 -2.86
C GLU A 858 25.87 -9.18 -1.34
N ILE A 859 26.03 -7.96 -0.87
CA ILE A 859 25.78 -7.60 0.53
C ILE A 859 24.31 -7.25 0.68
N LYS A 860 23.63 -8.00 1.54
CA LYS A 860 22.23 -7.80 1.89
C LYS A 860 22.08 -6.56 2.77
N ASN A 861 21.30 -5.59 2.29
CA ASN A 861 20.97 -4.36 2.99
C ASN A 861 19.45 -4.20 3.07
N ASP A 862 18.79 -5.16 3.72
CA ASP A 862 17.35 -5.14 3.85
C ASP A 862 16.90 -3.93 4.67
N THR A 863 16.01 -3.13 4.07
CA THR A 863 15.22 -2.13 4.78
C THR A 863 13.75 -2.49 4.64
N LEU A 864 12.87 -1.91 5.47
CA LEU A 864 11.42 -2.08 5.34
C LEU A 864 10.86 -1.65 3.97
N LYS A 865 11.63 -0.92 3.15
CA LYS A 865 11.18 -0.33 1.88
C LYS A 865 11.88 -0.89 0.63
N GLU A 866 13.03 -1.55 0.76
CA GLU A 866 13.82 -2.07 -0.37
C GLU A 866 14.04 -3.57 -0.29
N VAL A 867 13.66 -4.28 -1.36
CA VAL A 867 13.96 -5.70 -1.55
C VAL A 867 15.37 -5.83 -2.12
N THR A 868 16.26 -6.52 -1.40
CA THR A 868 17.65 -6.75 -1.84
C THR A 868 17.90 -8.18 -2.31
N THR A 869 18.77 -8.33 -3.31
CA THR A 869 19.18 -9.61 -3.91
C THR A 869 20.42 -10.17 -3.23
N GLU A 870 20.60 -11.49 -3.32
CA GLU A 870 21.76 -12.22 -2.82
C GLU A 870 22.53 -12.90 -3.98
N SER A 871 22.70 -12.18 -5.09
CA SER A 871 23.36 -12.73 -6.29
C SER A 871 24.82 -13.13 -6.00
N LYS A 872 25.32 -14.12 -6.74
CA LYS A 872 26.58 -14.81 -6.44
C LYS A 872 27.43 -15.10 -7.69
N ILE A 873 28.75 -14.98 -7.55
CA ILE A 873 29.75 -15.40 -8.54
C ILE A 873 30.65 -16.46 -7.89
N LYS A 874 30.81 -17.61 -8.53
CA LYS A 874 31.81 -18.61 -8.18
C LYS A 874 32.74 -18.81 -9.37
N GLY A 875 34.05 -18.79 -9.13
CA GLY A 875 35.06 -18.96 -10.17
C GLY A 875 36.03 -20.08 -9.87
N VAL A 876 36.53 -20.72 -10.92
CA VAL A 876 37.74 -21.55 -10.89
C VAL A 876 38.64 -21.07 -12.01
N SER A 877 39.89 -20.74 -11.70
CA SER A 877 40.84 -20.23 -12.67
C SER A 877 42.18 -20.94 -12.58
N ALA A 878 42.85 -21.03 -13.72
CA ALA A 878 44.19 -21.54 -13.88
C ALA A 878 45.06 -20.45 -14.50
N TYR A 879 46.33 -20.43 -14.11
CA TYR A 879 47.24 -19.37 -14.50
C TYR A 879 48.62 -19.90 -14.87
N LEU A 880 49.26 -19.19 -15.79
CA LEU A 880 50.57 -19.51 -16.35
C LEU A 880 51.33 -18.22 -16.65
N GLY A 881 52.58 -18.11 -16.26
CA GLY A 881 53.35 -16.90 -16.52
C GLY A 881 54.86 -17.09 -16.44
N GLY A 882 55.58 -16.05 -16.84
CA GLY A 882 57.02 -16.00 -16.75
C GLY A 882 57.50 -14.58 -16.44
N TYR A 883 58.67 -14.48 -15.84
CA TYR A 883 59.29 -13.20 -15.53
C TYR A 883 60.81 -13.25 -15.65
N ASN A 884 61.42 -12.10 -15.84
CA ASN A 884 62.85 -11.93 -15.76
C ASN A 884 63.22 -10.83 -14.76
N ARG A 885 64.27 -11.08 -13.98
CA ARG A 885 64.84 -10.15 -13.02
C ARG A 885 66.26 -9.80 -13.42
N ASN A 886 66.49 -8.53 -13.70
CA ASN A 886 67.77 -7.99 -14.10
C ASN A 886 68.35 -7.16 -12.96
N PHE A 887 69.59 -7.44 -12.57
CA PHE A 887 70.29 -6.65 -11.56
C PHE A 887 71.06 -5.52 -12.24
N LEU A 888 70.47 -4.32 -12.27
CA LEU A 888 71.10 -3.13 -12.88
C LEU A 888 72.31 -2.66 -12.04
N THR A 889 72.19 -2.79 -10.72
CA THR A 889 73.29 -2.68 -9.75
C THR A 889 73.04 -3.71 -8.64
N PRO A 890 74.02 -3.99 -7.74
CA PRO A 890 73.77 -4.84 -6.58
C PRO A 890 72.61 -4.39 -5.68
N LYS A 891 72.20 -3.11 -5.78
CA LYS A 891 71.13 -2.51 -4.98
C LYS A 891 69.85 -2.22 -5.77
N LEU A 892 69.85 -2.33 -7.09
CA LEU A 892 68.73 -1.96 -7.97
C LEU A 892 68.35 -3.14 -8.87
N GLN A 893 67.14 -3.64 -8.66
CA GLN A 893 66.56 -4.74 -9.42
C GLN A 893 65.48 -4.20 -10.37
N TRP A 894 65.48 -4.68 -11.61
CA TRP A 894 64.44 -4.44 -12.58
C TRP A 894 63.76 -5.75 -12.96
N LEU A 895 62.47 -5.84 -12.65
CA LEU A 895 61.65 -7.03 -12.84
C LEU A 895 60.63 -6.77 -13.94
N ASN A 896 60.52 -7.68 -14.89
CA ASN A 896 59.48 -7.65 -15.91
C ASN A 896 58.82 -9.02 -15.96
N GLY A 897 57.52 -9.07 -16.20
CA GLY A 897 56.85 -10.35 -16.37
C GLY A 897 55.53 -10.27 -17.10
N PHE A 898 55.05 -11.45 -17.43
CA PHE A 898 53.77 -11.65 -18.09
C PHE A 898 53.05 -12.85 -17.46
N GLY A 899 51.73 -12.78 -17.44
CA GLY A 899 50.86 -13.86 -16.96
C GLY A 899 49.63 -13.98 -17.85
N LEU A 900 49.16 -15.22 -17.98
CA LEU A 900 47.94 -15.60 -18.67
C LEU A 900 47.01 -16.30 -17.69
N GLN A 901 45.71 -16.02 -17.81
CA GLN A 901 44.65 -16.64 -17.03
C GLN A 901 43.59 -17.24 -17.94
N TYR A 902 43.12 -18.43 -17.59
CA TYR A 902 41.84 -18.98 -18.03
C TYR A 902 40.96 -19.20 -16.80
N GLY A 903 39.75 -18.64 -16.77
CA GLY A 903 38.81 -18.82 -15.67
C GLY A 903 37.41 -19.16 -16.15
N GLU A 904 36.77 -20.10 -15.45
CA GLU A 904 35.37 -20.48 -15.63
C GLU A 904 34.56 -19.97 -14.43
N TYR A 905 33.45 -19.29 -14.70
CA TYR A 905 32.62 -18.66 -13.67
C TYR A 905 31.16 -19.09 -13.79
N GLU A 906 30.61 -19.59 -12.69
CA GLU A 906 29.18 -19.78 -12.49
C GLU A 906 28.62 -18.52 -11.82
N VAL A 907 27.64 -17.90 -12.45
CA VAL A 907 26.96 -16.71 -11.94
C VAL A 907 25.50 -17.02 -11.67
N ASN A 908 25.05 -16.73 -10.46
CA ASN A 908 23.67 -16.87 -10.01
C ASN A 908 23.10 -15.47 -9.76
N ARG A 909 22.18 -15.02 -10.61
CA ARG A 909 21.50 -13.73 -10.51
C ARG A 909 20.11 -13.91 -9.91
N GLU A 910 19.86 -13.26 -8.78
CA GLU A 910 18.50 -13.13 -8.27
C GLU A 910 17.79 -11.94 -8.93
N PHE A 911 16.48 -12.04 -9.09
CA PHE A 911 15.63 -11.01 -9.67
C PHE A 911 14.28 -11.04 -8.95
N LYS A 912 14.06 -10.08 -8.04
CA LYS A 912 12.93 -10.14 -7.13
C LYS A 912 12.42 -8.80 -6.64
N ASN A 913 11.15 -8.78 -6.26
CA ASN A 913 10.48 -7.66 -5.62
C ASN A 913 9.47 -8.21 -4.59
N ASN A 914 8.52 -7.41 -4.10
CA ASN A 914 7.58 -7.87 -3.06
C ASN A 914 6.54 -8.89 -3.56
N TYR A 915 6.44 -9.08 -4.87
CA TYR A 915 5.38 -9.85 -5.52
C TYR A 915 5.88 -11.05 -6.34
N GLN A 916 7.17 -11.11 -6.67
CA GLN A 916 7.77 -12.20 -7.43
C GLN A 916 9.27 -12.35 -7.16
N GLU A 917 9.78 -13.56 -7.34
CA GLU A 917 11.18 -13.90 -7.22
C GLU A 917 11.57 -14.92 -8.30
N ASN A 918 12.69 -14.68 -8.96
CA ASN A 918 13.27 -15.55 -9.97
C ASN A 918 14.78 -15.61 -9.81
N ASN A 919 15.36 -16.79 -10.08
CA ASN A 919 16.80 -17.03 -10.02
C ASN A 919 17.30 -17.56 -11.35
N PHE A 920 18.37 -16.96 -11.85
CA PHE A 920 18.97 -17.31 -13.14
C PHE A 920 20.41 -17.70 -12.95
N THR A 921 20.84 -18.76 -13.64
CA THR A 921 22.20 -19.28 -13.56
C THR A 921 22.84 -19.25 -14.93
N SER A 922 24.11 -18.86 -15.03
CA SER A 922 24.91 -18.93 -16.24
C SER A 922 26.32 -19.44 -15.93
N ASN A 923 26.97 -19.98 -16.96
CA ASN A 923 28.40 -20.30 -16.95
C ASN A 923 29.07 -19.48 -18.05
N THR A 924 30.21 -18.86 -17.74
CA THR A 924 30.96 -18.06 -18.70
C THR A 924 32.46 -18.20 -18.47
N ASN A 925 33.23 -18.08 -19.55
CA ASN A 925 34.68 -18.06 -19.46
C ASN A 925 35.18 -16.61 -19.50
N VAL A 926 36.29 -16.39 -18.80
CA VAL A 926 37.02 -15.11 -18.82
C VAL A 926 38.51 -15.42 -19.00
N TYR A 927 39.13 -14.70 -19.93
CA TYR A 927 40.56 -14.78 -20.21
C TYR A 927 41.25 -13.52 -19.71
N GLY A 928 42.42 -13.69 -19.11
CA GLY A 928 43.22 -12.57 -18.60
C GLY A 928 44.63 -12.58 -19.15
N ILE A 929 45.15 -11.41 -19.45
CA ILE A 929 46.57 -11.16 -19.73
C ILE A 929 47.05 -10.09 -18.77
N ASN A 930 48.18 -10.32 -18.13
CA ASN A 930 48.80 -9.36 -17.23
C ASN A 930 50.25 -9.14 -17.64
N LEU A 931 50.65 -7.88 -17.81
CA LEU A 931 52.01 -7.46 -18.12
C LEU A 931 52.46 -6.49 -17.04
N TYR A 932 53.65 -6.69 -16.48
CA TYR A 932 54.13 -5.80 -15.42
C TYR A 932 55.63 -5.54 -15.52
N SER A 933 56.02 -4.38 -15.03
CA SER A 933 57.41 -3.95 -14.91
C SER A 933 57.59 -3.16 -13.62
N GLY A 934 58.64 -3.45 -12.85
CA GLY A 934 58.91 -2.72 -11.62
C GLY A 934 60.38 -2.68 -11.24
N LEU A 935 60.71 -1.67 -10.44
CA LEU A 935 62.02 -1.40 -9.88
C LEU A 935 61.98 -1.60 -8.37
N ASN A 936 63.00 -2.26 -7.84
CA ASN A 936 63.20 -2.42 -6.41
C ASN A 936 64.61 -1.94 -6.04
N TYR A 937 64.69 -0.88 -5.24
CA TYR A 937 65.95 -0.30 -4.77
C TYR A 937 66.13 -0.53 -3.27
N GLN A 938 67.20 -1.23 -2.90
CA GLN A 938 67.53 -1.56 -1.53
C GLN A 938 68.62 -0.62 -0.97
N TYR A 939 68.30 0.08 0.11
CA TYR A 939 69.20 0.94 0.85
C TYR A 939 69.48 0.36 2.25
N SER A 940 70.66 -0.21 2.43
CA SER A 940 71.10 -0.76 3.72
C SER A 940 71.37 0.35 4.74
N LEU A 941 70.68 0.32 5.88
CA LEU A 941 70.93 1.19 7.03
C LEU A 941 72.00 0.59 7.95
N LYS A 942 71.96 -0.74 8.13
CA LYS A 942 72.93 -1.60 8.83
C LYS A 942 72.98 -2.96 8.13
N ASP A 943 73.92 -3.81 8.52
CA ASP A 943 74.04 -5.18 7.98
C ASP A 943 72.77 -6.02 8.18
N ASP A 944 71.98 -5.69 9.20
CA ASP A 944 70.77 -6.40 9.59
C ASP A 944 69.47 -5.60 9.36
N LEU A 945 69.56 -4.41 8.75
CA LEU A 945 68.44 -3.49 8.58
C LEU A 945 68.52 -2.74 7.25
N ALA A 946 67.49 -2.86 6.41
CA ALA A 946 67.44 -2.20 5.10
C ALA A 946 66.06 -1.57 4.81
N LEU A 947 66.07 -0.48 4.06
CA LEU A 947 64.89 0.08 3.41
C LEU A 947 64.82 -0.41 1.97
N ASN A 948 63.64 -0.83 1.51
CA ASN A 948 63.39 -1.12 0.09
C ASN A 948 62.37 -0.14 -0.46
N PHE A 949 62.72 0.51 -1.56
CA PHE A 949 61.83 1.36 -2.33
C PHE A 949 61.35 0.57 -3.54
N ARG A 950 60.03 0.44 -3.69
CA ARG A 950 59.40 -0.30 -4.78
C ARG A 950 58.61 0.66 -5.64
N GLY A 951 58.79 0.54 -6.95
CA GLY A 951 57.90 1.13 -7.94
C GLY A 951 57.50 0.11 -8.99
N LEU A 952 56.22 0.01 -9.29
CA LEU A 952 55.65 -1.02 -10.17
C LEU A 952 54.56 -0.40 -11.05
N VAL A 953 54.49 -0.83 -12.30
CA VAL A 953 53.37 -0.62 -13.20
C VAL A 953 52.88 -1.96 -13.73
N SER A 954 51.55 -2.15 -13.76
CA SER A 954 50.90 -3.37 -14.23
C SER A 954 49.78 -3.01 -15.18
N TYR A 955 49.76 -3.66 -16.34
CA TYR A 955 48.67 -3.59 -17.30
C TYR A 955 47.95 -4.94 -17.33
N SER A 956 46.64 -4.94 -17.12
CA SER A 956 45.80 -6.14 -17.18
C SER A 956 44.71 -5.98 -18.23
N PHE A 957 44.68 -6.92 -19.18
CA PHE A 957 43.61 -7.07 -20.15
C PHE A 957 42.73 -8.24 -19.74
N ILE A 958 41.42 -8.00 -19.62
CA ILE A 958 40.43 -9.02 -19.26
C ILE A 958 39.39 -9.11 -20.38
N SER A 959 39.17 -10.31 -20.91
CA SER A 959 38.19 -10.57 -21.96
C SER A 959 37.14 -11.54 -21.44
N GLN A 960 35.91 -11.05 -21.33
CA GLN A 960 34.74 -11.83 -20.94
C GLN A 960 34.00 -12.30 -22.19
N GLU A 961 33.67 -13.59 -22.27
CA GLU A 961 32.85 -14.15 -23.35
C GLU A 961 31.38 -13.67 -23.27
N ASP A 962 30.60 -14.05 -24.29
CA ASP A 962 29.15 -13.90 -24.26
C ASP A 962 28.57 -14.72 -23.10
N ILE A 963 27.68 -14.10 -22.33
CA ILE A 963 27.01 -14.75 -21.21
C ILE A 963 25.58 -15.06 -21.64
N LYS A 964 25.20 -16.33 -21.54
CA LYS A 964 23.82 -16.78 -21.74
C LYS A 964 23.30 -17.46 -20.48
N GLU A 965 22.29 -16.86 -19.87
CA GLU A 965 21.55 -17.51 -18.80
C GLU A 965 20.74 -18.70 -19.33
N LYS A 966 20.48 -19.67 -18.43
CA LYS A 966 19.61 -20.81 -18.76
C LYS A 966 18.25 -20.31 -19.28
N ASP A 967 17.78 -20.99 -20.32
CA ASP A 967 16.60 -20.60 -21.09
C ASP A 967 15.36 -20.44 -20.21
N ALA A 968 14.90 -19.20 -20.07
CA ALA A 968 13.73 -18.82 -19.28
C ALA A 968 13.19 -17.44 -19.73
N PRO A 969 11.91 -17.10 -19.49
CA PRO A 969 11.28 -15.89 -20.01
C PRO A 969 11.96 -14.56 -19.65
N LEU A 970 12.60 -14.48 -18.47
CA LEU A 970 13.28 -13.29 -17.95
C LEU A 970 14.81 -13.48 -17.85
N ALA A 971 15.33 -14.48 -18.56
CA ALA A 971 16.77 -14.73 -18.67
C ALA A 971 17.45 -13.64 -19.52
N LEU A 972 18.72 -13.38 -19.25
CA LEU A 972 19.55 -12.39 -19.95
C LEU A 972 20.58 -13.07 -20.85
N ASN A 973 20.81 -12.42 -22.00
CA ASN A 973 21.97 -12.65 -22.85
C ASN A 973 22.81 -11.37 -22.83
N ILE A 974 24.07 -11.47 -22.41
CA ILE A 974 25.02 -10.34 -22.31
C ILE A 974 26.14 -10.58 -23.29
N LYS A 975 26.48 -9.54 -24.07
CA LYS A 975 27.55 -9.63 -25.05
C LYS A 975 28.93 -9.63 -24.39
N ALA A 976 29.87 -10.27 -25.07
CA ALA A 976 31.29 -10.24 -24.76
C ALA A 976 31.80 -8.80 -24.61
N GLN A 977 32.71 -8.60 -23.66
CA GLN A 977 33.27 -7.30 -23.33
C GLN A 977 34.74 -7.42 -22.93
N ASN A 978 35.53 -6.44 -23.37
CA ASN A 978 36.95 -6.34 -23.04
C ASN A 978 37.20 -5.19 -22.08
N TYR A 979 38.04 -5.43 -21.08
CA TYR A 979 38.42 -4.49 -20.04
C TYR A 979 39.94 -4.32 -20.00
N ASN A 980 40.37 -3.11 -19.67
CA ASN A 980 41.78 -2.72 -19.64
C ASN A 980 42.05 -1.98 -18.33
N TYR A 981 42.99 -2.47 -17.54
CA TYR A 981 43.41 -1.86 -16.28
C TYR A 981 44.87 -1.45 -16.37
N LEU A 982 45.18 -0.26 -15.88
CA LEU A 982 46.54 0.19 -15.68
C LEU A 982 46.71 0.62 -14.23
N ASP A 983 47.54 -0.11 -13.50
CA ASP A 983 47.80 0.09 -12.09
C ASP A 983 49.26 0.51 -11.88
N SER A 984 49.50 1.38 -10.90
CA SER A 984 50.84 1.61 -10.37
C SER A 984 50.87 1.44 -8.85
N GLU A 985 52.01 0.97 -8.34
CA GLU A 985 52.28 0.83 -6.92
C GLU A 985 53.61 1.51 -6.61
N LEU A 986 53.63 2.41 -5.63
CA LEU A 986 54.83 3.10 -5.15
C LEU A 986 54.87 3.01 -3.62
N GLY A 987 56.01 2.63 -3.05
CA GLY A 987 56.11 2.60 -1.59
C GLY A 987 57.47 2.21 -1.05
N VAL A 988 57.50 2.07 0.27
CA VAL A 988 58.72 1.77 1.03
C VAL A 988 58.43 0.69 2.07
N SER A 989 59.38 -0.22 2.25
CA SER A 989 59.35 -1.24 3.29
C SER A 989 60.65 -1.28 4.09
N LEU A 990 60.55 -1.59 5.38
CA LEU A 990 61.66 -1.85 6.26
C LEU A 990 61.84 -3.37 6.43
N ASN A 991 63.06 -3.85 6.18
CA ASN A 991 63.44 -5.25 6.37
C ASN A 991 64.42 -5.36 7.55
N LYS A 992 64.05 -6.10 8.59
CA LYS A 992 64.94 -6.50 9.68
C LYS A 992 65.31 -7.96 9.52
N THR A 993 66.60 -8.25 9.40
CA THR A 993 67.12 -9.61 9.35
C THR A 993 67.72 -10.01 10.70
N ILE A 994 67.44 -11.23 11.14
CA ILE A 994 67.99 -11.86 12.34
C ILE A 994 68.77 -13.10 11.89
N PHE A 995 70.09 -13.06 12.06
CA PHE A 995 70.99 -14.12 11.69
C PHE A 995 71.19 -15.10 12.86
N ASN A 996 70.87 -16.38 12.66
CA ASN A 996 71.20 -17.48 13.56
C ASN A 996 72.20 -18.43 12.87
N PRO A 997 72.91 -19.30 13.61
CA PRO A 997 73.90 -20.22 13.01
C PRO A 997 73.40 -21.08 11.85
N ASN A 998 72.13 -21.50 11.90
CA ASN A 998 71.52 -22.41 10.91
C ASN A 998 70.35 -21.79 10.13
N SER A 999 69.99 -20.54 10.41
CA SER A 999 68.81 -19.89 9.82
C SER A 999 68.96 -18.38 9.71
N LYS A 1000 68.44 -17.80 8.63
CA LYS A 1000 68.21 -16.36 8.47
C LYS A 1000 66.70 -16.10 8.57
N ASN A 1001 66.30 -15.20 9.47
CA ASN A 1001 64.90 -14.80 9.61
C ASN A 1001 64.77 -13.34 9.19
N THR A 1002 63.80 -13.01 8.33
CA THR A 1002 63.56 -11.63 7.88
C THR A 1002 62.13 -11.24 8.21
N LEU A 1003 61.97 -10.16 8.99
CA LEU A 1003 60.70 -9.48 9.21
C LEU A 1003 60.65 -8.24 8.33
N SER A 1004 59.60 -8.13 7.53
CA SER A 1004 59.41 -7.02 6.59
C SER A 1004 58.08 -6.32 6.86
N GLY A 1005 58.11 -5.00 7.01
CA GLY A 1005 56.90 -4.17 7.17
C GLY A 1005 56.95 -2.99 6.21
N GLY A 1006 55.86 -2.69 5.50
CA GLY A 1006 55.86 -1.62 4.50
C GLY A 1006 54.50 -0.96 4.25
N ILE A 1007 54.57 0.22 3.64
CA ILE A 1007 53.42 1.01 3.22
C ILE A 1007 53.59 1.40 1.74
N PHE A 1008 52.52 1.20 0.98
CA PHE A 1008 52.48 1.42 -0.46
C PHE A 1008 51.21 2.16 -0.86
N GLY A 1009 51.35 3.16 -1.74
CA GLY A 1009 50.24 3.74 -2.46
C GLY A 1009 49.99 2.94 -3.74
N LYS A 1010 48.74 2.50 -3.93
CA LYS A 1010 48.26 1.89 -5.17
C LYS A 1010 47.39 2.89 -5.91
N PHE A 1011 47.66 3.08 -7.21
CA PHE A 1011 46.98 4.05 -8.05
C PHE A 1011 46.43 3.38 -9.30
N GLY A 1012 45.11 3.42 -9.46
CA GLY A 1012 44.40 2.99 -10.66
C GLY A 1012 44.39 4.10 -11.70
N ILE A 1013 45.26 3.99 -12.71
CA ILE A 1013 45.43 5.00 -13.75
C ILE A 1013 44.30 4.90 -14.79
N LEU A 1014 43.97 3.67 -15.22
CA LEU A 1014 42.94 3.39 -16.24
C LEU A 1014 42.09 2.16 -15.86
N GLY A 1015 40.85 2.11 -16.33
CA GLY A 1015 39.98 0.91 -16.25
C GLY A 1015 38.98 0.87 -15.08
N TYR A 1016 39.02 1.86 -14.19
CA TYR A 1016 38.21 1.85 -12.96
C TYR A 1016 36.81 2.49 -13.12
N ASP A 1017 36.58 3.17 -14.24
CA ASP A 1017 35.25 3.55 -14.72
C ASP A 1017 34.88 2.58 -15.85
N ASN A 1018 34.27 1.43 -15.50
CA ASN A 1018 33.99 0.40 -16.49
C ASN A 1018 32.91 0.85 -17.49
N LYS A 1019 33.12 0.50 -18.77
CA LYS A 1019 32.10 0.68 -19.80
C LYS A 1019 30.85 -0.17 -19.48
N ASN A 1020 29.69 0.35 -19.87
CA ASN A 1020 28.44 -0.39 -19.78
C ASN A 1020 28.52 -1.70 -20.58
N LEU A 1021 27.86 -2.72 -20.03
CA LEU A 1021 27.61 -3.99 -20.69
C LEU A 1021 26.40 -3.86 -21.61
N ASN A 1022 26.42 -4.55 -22.74
CA ASN A 1022 25.28 -4.62 -23.63
C ASN A 1022 24.55 -5.96 -23.42
N GLY A 1023 23.32 -5.89 -22.95
CA GLY A 1023 22.50 -7.07 -22.66
C GLY A 1023 21.14 -7.01 -23.37
N LYS A 1024 20.44 -8.13 -23.36
CA LYS A 1024 19.02 -8.20 -23.72
C LYS A 1024 18.34 -9.34 -23.00
N PHE A 1025 17.04 -9.22 -22.77
CA PHE A 1025 16.24 -10.37 -22.37
C PHE A 1025 16.22 -11.43 -23.48
N ASN A 1026 16.02 -12.69 -23.09
CA ASN A 1026 15.91 -13.80 -24.02
C ASN A 1026 14.81 -13.54 -25.05
N ASP A 1027 15.03 -13.95 -26.30
CA ASP A 1027 14.13 -13.69 -27.45
C ASP A 1027 13.88 -12.22 -27.81
N SER A 1028 14.46 -11.26 -27.08
CA SER A 1028 14.31 -9.83 -27.38
C SER A 1028 15.01 -9.44 -28.68
N THR A 1029 14.32 -8.58 -29.45
CA THR A 1029 14.88 -7.86 -30.61
C THR A 1029 15.54 -6.53 -30.24
N SER A 1030 15.32 -6.05 -29.01
CA SER A 1030 15.94 -4.82 -28.48
C SER A 1030 17.00 -5.13 -27.44
N SER A 1031 18.09 -4.39 -27.48
CA SER A 1031 19.15 -4.40 -26.47
C SER A 1031 18.96 -3.30 -25.43
N MET A 1032 19.63 -3.46 -24.30
CA MET A 1032 19.69 -2.49 -23.20
C MET A 1032 21.12 -2.39 -22.66
N GLU A 1033 21.42 -1.28 -22.02
CA GLU A 1033 22.68 -1.09 -21.30
C GLU A 1033 22.54 -1.50 -19.85
N ILE A 1034 23.50 -2.29 -19.39
CA ILE A 1034 23.72 -2.64 -17.99
C ILE A 1034 24.90 -1.80 -17.51
N GLN A 1035 24.71 -1.03 -16.46
CA GLN A 1035 25.71 -0.11 -15.94
C GLN A 1035 26.98 -0.86 -15.52
N GLY A 1036 28.12 -0.40 -16.04
CA GLY A 1036 29.42 -0.87 -15.57
C GLY A 1036 29.71 -0.35 -14.16
N ASN A 1037 30.18 -1.22 -13.26
CA ASN A 1037 30.55 -0.77 -11.92
C ASN A 1037 31.74 0.17 -11.96
N LYS A 1038 31.67 1.20 -11.13
CA LYS A 1038 32.80 2.08 -10.82
C LYS A 1038 33.43 1.61 -9.52
N PHE A 1039 34.74 1.68 -9.46
CA PHE A 1039 35.51 1.32 -8.27
C PHE A 1039 36.48 2.45 -7.94
N GLU A 1040 36.65 2.77 -6.66
CA GLU A 1040 37.70 3.72 -6.26
C GLU A 1040 39.08 3.30 -6.78
N LYS A 1041 39.77 4.27 -7.39
CA LYS A 1041 41.03 4.09 -8.12
C LYS A 1041 42.22 3.90 -7.19
N ASN A 1042 42.25 4.64 -6.09
CA ASN A 1042 43.44 4.78 -5.25
C ASN A 1042 43.23 4.07 -3.92
N SER A 1043 44.29 3.45 -3.39
CA SER A 1043 44.23 2.79 -2.10
C SER A 1043 45.59 2.80 -1.40
N ILE A 1044 45.55 2.63 -0.08
CA ILE A 1044 46.75 2.43 0.74
C ILE A 1044 46.86 0.95 1.04
N LYS A 1045 48.06 0.39 0.84
CA LYS A 1045 48.41 -1.00 1.12
C LYS A 1045 49.47 -1.06 2.22
N LEU A 1046 49.17 -1.81 3.27
CA LEU A 1046 50.09 -2.20 4.33
C LEU A 1046 50.54 -3.64 4.09
N VAL A 1047 51.81 -3.90 4.31
CA VAL A 1047 52.43 -5.23 4.13
C VAL A 1047 53.17 -5.63 5.39
N LEU A 1048 53.01 -6.88 5.82
CA LEU A 1048 53.76 -7.50 6.89
C LEU A 1048 54.11 -8.94 6.49
N ASN A 1049 55.40 -9.22 6.34
CA ASN A 1049 55.90 -10.54 5.94
C ASN A 1049 56.92 -11.05 6.96
N TYR A 1050 56.96 -12.38 7.13
CA TYR A 1050 57.96 -13.07 7.94
C TYR A 1050 58.51 -14.26 7.16
N ASP A 1051 59.81 -14.22 6.88
CA ASP A 1051 60.52 -15.18 6.03
C ASP A 1051 61.63 -15.88 6.80
N VAL A 1052 61.75 -17.20 6.66
CA VAL A 1052 62.79 -18.03 7.24
C VAL A 1052 63.53 -18.79 6.15
N SER A 1053 64.85 -18.65 6.11
CA SER A 1053 65.74 -19.39 5.23
C SER A 1053 66.71 -20.23 6.04
N LEU A 1054 66.73 -21.54 5.80
CA LEU A 1054 67.64 -22.47 6.47
C LEU A 1054 68.88 -22.73 5.60
N ASN A 1055 70.02 -23.01 6.23
CA ASN A 1055 71.25 -23.36 5.50
C ASN A 1055 71.10 -24.65 4.67
N SER A 1056 70.11 -25.50 4.98
CA SER A 1056 69.76 -26.69 4.20
C SER A 1056 69.16 -26.38 2.82
N GLY A 1057 68.86 -25.10 2.53
CA GLY A 1057 68.19 -24.66 1.31
C GLY A 1057 66.67 -24.54 1.44
N ILE A 1058 66.07 -25.00 2.55
CA ILE A 1058 64.63 -24.88 2.81
C ILE A 1058 64.27 -23.44 3.19
N ASN A 1059 63.19 -22.91 2.60
CA ASN A 1059 62.61 -21.62 2.91
C ASN A 1059 61.14 -21.77 3.26
N TYR A 1060 60.64 -20.98 4.21
CA TYR A 1060 59.21 -20.88 4.49
C TYR A 1060 58.87 -19.53 5.11
N GLY A 1061 57.61 -19.12 5.00
CA GLY A 1061 57.19 -17.83 5.52
C GLY A 1061 55.69 -17.60 5.52
N LEU A 1062 55.33 -16.49 6.14
CA LEU A 1062 53.99 -15.93 6.20
C LEU A 1062 53.98 -14.58 5.49
N GLU A 1063 52.92 -14.30 4.76
CA GLU A 1063 52.70 -12.99 4.14
C GLU A 1063 51.31 -12.47 4.51
N GLY A 1064 51.25 -11.17 4.77
CA GLY A 1064 50.03 -10.49 5.19
C GLY A 1064 49.96 -9.12 4.52
N THR A 1065 48.83 -8.82 3.89
CA THR A 1065 48.58 -7.47 3.36
C THR A 1065 47.19 -6.98 3.74
N TYR A 1066 47.08 -5.68 3.95
CA TYR A 1066 45.82 -4.97 4.14
C TYR A 1066 45.77 -3.81 3.16
N THR A 1067 44.81 -3.81 2.24
CA THR A 1067 44.60 -2.72 1.29
C THR A 1067 43.25 -2.07 1.57
N THR A 1068 43.20 -0.74 1.65
CA THR A 1068 41.97 -0.01 2.01
C THR A 1068 41.84 1.33 1.28
N ASN A 1069 40.60 1.70 0.98
CA ASN A 1069 40.15 3.05 0.60
C ASN A 1069 38.69 3.26 1.08
N ASN A 1070 37.94 4.23 0.53
CA ASN A 1070 36.59 4.53 1.03
C ASN A 1070 35.57 3.43 0.69
N GLU A 1071 35.73 2.74 -0.45
CA GLU A 1071 34.75 1.79 -1.00
C GLU A 1071 35.25 0.33 -0.98
N TYR A 1072 36.52 0.10 -0.64
CA TYR A 1072 37.21 -1.18 -0.78
C TYR A 1072 38.10 -1.50 0.42
N ASN A 1073 37.88 -2.68 1.00
CA ASN A 1073 38.73 -3.29 2.01
C ASN A 1073 39.16 -4.69 1.56
N ASN A 1074 40.45 -4.95 1.63
CA ASN A 1074 41.05 -6.21 1.25
C ASN A 1074 42.07 -6.67 2.29
N ILE A 1075 41.91 -7.92 2.73
CA ILE A 1075 42.84 -8.61 3.61
C ILE A 1075 43.37 -9.83 2.88
N THR A 1076 44.69 -9.93 2.76
CA THR A 1076 45.35 -11.08 2.17
C THR A 1076 46.24 -11.74 3.21
N PHE A 1077 46.19 -13.06 3.31
CA PHE A 1077 47.06 -13.88 4.13
C PHE A 1077 47.60 -15.04 3.30
N GLY A 1078 48.91 -15.29 3.36
CA GLY A 1078 49.55 -16.36 2.61
C GLY A 1078 50.55 -17.16 3.43
N LEU A 1079 50.66 -18.44 3.06
CA LEU A 1079 51.69 -19.37 3.51
C LEU A 1079 52.57 -19.71 2.32
N LYS A 1080 53.89 -19.71 2.51
CA LYS A 1080 54.82 -20.00 1.43
C LYS A 1080 55.96 -20.89 1.89
N ALA A 1081 56.43 -21.75 1.00
CA ALA A 1081 57.53 -22.69 1.23
C ALA A 1081 58.31 -22.94 -0.07
N GLY A 1082 59.62 -23.13 0.05
CA GLY A 1082 60.49 -23.33 -1.10
C GLY A 1082 61.78 -24.06 -0.75
N TYR A 1083 62.52 -24.42 -1.79
CA TYR A 1083 63.79 -25.11 -1.69
C TYR A 1083 64.78 -24.53 -2.71
N ARG A 1084 66.00 -24.28 -2.25
CA ARG A 1084 67.11 -23.76 -3.04
C ARG A 1084 68.18 -24.83 -3.17
N PHE A 1085 68.64 -25.09 -4.41
CA PHE A 1085 69.60 -26.15 -4.73
C PHE A 1085 70.58 -25.76 -5.83
#